data_AF-A0ABD1TUQ9-F1
#
_entry.id   AF-A0ABD1TUQ9-F1
#
_cell.length_a   1.000
_cell.length_b   1.000
_cell.length_c   1.000
_cell.angle_alpha   90.00
_cell.angle_beta   90.00
_cell.angle_gamma   90.00
#
_symmetry.space_group_name_H-M   'P 1'
#
loop_
_entity.id
_entity.type
_entity.pdbx_description
1 polymer ?
#
loop_
_entity_poly.entity_id
_entity_poly.type
_entity_poly.pdbx_seq_one_letter_code
_entity_poly.pdbx_strand_id
1 'polypeptide(L)'
;MAQTGSEDEVIEALQLHSGLQSLMISSYGGTQFPNWIVSLINLRKLSLQECQNRTLLPHLGRLPSLVMLYIDGLHNLKSLRLEFLGATTNVNDRISSDSKDRSLALQSAENIAFPKLKKLKISNMRSWEEWNMIRAEGEDMKIMPSLLCLKLYNCSNLKALPHPLFETTPITKLRIQNCPLIQHKLITCCTSTIKSVVISDKYRRINPFQMESSISHQSAVDTITQWYSRSPNKLIFDHAHSEITRYLEAVDKIQQSQANGTESGDLNSMAMVRLKHEFQIVLTRQSNNPIETYSSVSTSEGNWLDSTEYEDYLVLYNSTSDLAILYLRNVAERLNSGGHLGDCIRVYKSVRKPFFHTMIKRLCLDELYIGGDAKRFLRALKKKRFLWDELKVKIELWIRVAKVCFCTFFDLEKQISEKIFTGFGNGADEECFLEIVKDSANNLLIFAETVSSSNQSSERMETILGLYDTLLFLLPYINALFDSKPAEDILNGTKAIVSQLENDVRRMLLDFEKAVFHELSTIPDNRGAIHPLTKHVMNYINLIVRHKKLLSDLIISMPPLKYGDQMIPDGELGDLKGRNHLSLHLILIIVVLQLNLKGKSEQHNHVPVRHLFMMNNVHYIVEKIEESQELRDMIGDYYMEKLNRNVKQAMTSYQVSTCDKFLSCSLDEGLYVTGCFSSHLSKRALRKRLKAFNSLFEEIQILHSNWIVHDLELLDELRVSMADKLIPAYKEFRIEIEQHREIHKKSFQNINLKHSVEDLEALISKNLFSNYKIIV
;
A
#
# COMPACT_ATOMS: atom_id res chain seq x y z
N MET A 1 14.91 30.63 -17.77
CA MET A 1 15.49 29.43 -18.40
C MET A 1 16.19 28.64 -17.29
N ALA A 2 15.52 27.62 -16.74
CA ALA A 2 16.11 26.75 -15.74
C ALA A 2 17.01 25.72 -16.45
N GLN A 3 18.25 25.57 -15.97
CA GLN A 3 19.17 24.53 -16.42
C GLN A 3 18.57 23.16 -16.08
N THR A 4 18.18 22.39 -17.08
CA THR A 4 17.80 20.99 -16.94
C THR A 4 19.05 20.17 -16.66
N GLY A 5 19.30 19.81 -15.39
CA GLY A 5 20.28 18.76 -15.07
C GLY A 5 19.89 17.47 -15.81
N SER A 6 20.86 16.79 -16.41
CA SER A 6 20.54 15.59 -17.20
C SER A 6 19.98 14.51 -16.27
N GLU A 7 18.89 13.84 -16.67
CA GLU A 7 18.27 12.77 -15.86
C GLU A 7 19.26 11.65 -15.50
N ASP A 8 20.33 11.51 -16.29
CA ASP A 8 21.45 10.59 -16.05
C ASP A 8 22.25 10.94 -14.78
N GLU A 9 22.42 12.22 -14.46
CA GLU A 9 23.12 12.67 -13.23
C GLU A 9 22.26 12.41 -11.99
N VAL A 10 20.95 12.61 -12.10
CA VAL A 10 20.00 12.42 -11.00
C VAL A 10 19.94 10.94 -10.61
N ILE A 11 19.88 10.02 -11.58
CA ILE A 11 19.79 8.60 -11.28
C ILE A 11 21.09 8.03 -10.71
N GLU A 12 22.25 8.55 -11.14
CA GLU A 12 23.55 8.13 -10.61
C GLU A 12 23.74 8.59 -9.15
N ALA A 13 23.20 9.77 -8.79
CA ALA A 13 23.27 10.33 -7.44
C ALA A 13 22.44 9.56 -6.40
N LEU A 14 21.47 8.73 -6.80
CA LEU A 14 20.57 8.02 -5.88
C LEU A 14 21.26 6.91 -5.06
N GLN A 15 22.42 6.40 -5.51
CA GLN A 15 23.24 5.35 -4.86
C GLN A 15 22.47 4.45 -3.88
N LEU A 16 21.69 3.52 -4.42
CA LEU A 16 20.78 2.69 -3.62
C LEU A 16 21.53 1.74 -2.67
N HIS A 17 20.93 1.51 -1.49
CA HIS A 17 21.49 0.66 -0.46
C HIS A 17 21.63 -0.81 -0.92
N SER A 18 22.77 -1.44 -0.59
CA SER A 18 23.14 -2.81 -1.02
C SER A 18 22.22 -3.92 -0.50
N GLY A 19 21.37 -3.62 0.50
CA GLY A 19 20.34 -4.52 1.04
C GLY A 19 19.03 -4.56 0.23
N LEU A 20 18.90 -3.78 -0.85
CA LEU A 20 17.68 -3.72 -1.66
C LEU A 20 17.35 -5.08 -2.31
N GLN A 21 16.12 -5.55 -2.13
CA GLN A 21 15.66 -6.84 -2.65
C GLN A 21 14.79 -6.73 -3.91
N SER A 22 14.12 -5.60 -4.13
CA SER A 22 13.24 -5.35 -5.28
C SER A 22 13.47 -3.95 -5.83
N LEU A 23 13.63 -3.82 -7.15
CA LEU A 23 13.84 -2.55 -7.84
C LEU A 23 12.95 -2.45 -9.08
N MET A 24 12.21 -1.36 -9.20
CA MET A 24 11.44 -1.00 -10.38
C MET A 24 11.90 0.36 -10.91
N ILE A 25 12.24 0.43 -12.19
CA ILE A 25 12.55 1.66 -12.92
C ILE A 25 11.54 1.78 -14.06
N SER A 26 10.72 2.82 -14.02
CA SER A 26 9.68 3.09 -15.02
C SER A 26 9.88 4.47 -15.67
N SER A 27 9.61 4.57 -16.97
CA SER A 27 9.55 5.85 -17.72
C SER A 27 10.86 6.68 -17.65
N TYR A 28 12.00 6.01 -17.48
CA TYR A 28 13.30 6.67 -17.41
C TYR A 28 13.77 7.14 -18.80
N GLY A 29 13.92 8.47 -18.97
CA GLY A 29 14.24 9.13 -20.23
C GLY A 29 15.73 9.36 -20.50
N GLY A 30 16.60 9.10 -19.51
CA GLY A 30 18.05 9.23 -19.63
C GLY A 30 18.68 8.30 -20.67
N THR A 31 19.96 8.52 -20.98
CA THR A 31 20.75 7.79 -21.98
C THR A 31 21.66 6.70 -21.40
N GLN A 32 22.03 6.73 -20.12
CA GLN A 32 22.84 5.70 -19.42
C GLN A 32 22.17 5.11 -18.15
N PHE A 33 22.27 3.79 -17.97
CA PHE A 33 21.77 3.13 -16.75
C PHE A 33 22.87 3.27 -15.70
N PRO A 34 22.52 3.54 -14.44
CA PRO A 34 23.52 3.83 -13.45
C PRO A 34 24.39 2.62 -13.13
N ASN A 35 25.67 2.87 -12.86
CA ASN A 35 26.66 1.83 -12.60
C ASN A 35 26.37 1.06 -11.32
N TRP A 36 25.70 1.70 -10.35
CA TRP A 36 25.34 1.09 -9.07
C TRP A 36 24.33 -0.07 -9.21
N ILE A 37 23.56 -0.19 -10.31
CA ILE A 37 22.60 -1.31 -10.48
C ILE A 37 23.30 -2.66 -10.41
N VAL A 38 24.49 -2.77 -10.99
CA VAL A 38 25.28 -4.01 -11.04
C VAL A 38 25.89 -4.34 -9.67
N SER A 39 25.97 -3.35 -8.77
CA SER A 39 26.49 -3.49 -7.41
C SER A 39 25.46 -4.00 -6.40
N LEU A 40 24.20 -4.19 -6.80
CA LEU A 40 23.09 -4.64 -5.95
C LEU A 40 23.07 -6.17 -5.78
N ILE A 41 24.03 -6.70 -5.01
CA ILE A 41 24.23 -8.15 -4.82
C ILE A 41 23.05 -8.90 -4.17
N ASN A 42 22.18 -8.22 -3.42
CA ASN A 42 21.01 -8.81 -2.74
C ASN A 42 19.72 -8.69 -3.56
N LEU A 43 19.78 -8.10 -4.75
CA LEU A 43 18.60 -7.84 -5.56
C LEU A 43 17.99 -9.16 -6.05
N ARG A 44 16.73 -9.41 -5.68
CA ARG A 44 15.96 -10.60 -6.06
C ARG A 44 15.01 -10.33 -7.21
N LYS A 45 14.47 -9.11 -7.32
CA LYS A 45 13.52 -8.70 -8.36
C LYS A 45 13.98 -7.41 -9.04
N LEU A 46 13.98 -7.39 -10.37
CA LEU A 46 14.29 -6.21 -11.17
C LEU A 46 13.23 -6.04 -12.27
N SER A 47 12.64 -4.84 -12.37
CA SER A 47 11.64 -4.47 -13.37
C SER A 47 12.05 -3.18 -14.10
N LEU A 48 12.21 -3.25 -15.41
CA LEU A 48 12.48 -2.10 -16.28
C LEU A 48 11.27 -1.88 -17.20
N GLN A 49 10.61 -0.73 -17.09
CA GLN A 49 9.39 -0.42 -17.84
C GLN A 49 9.53 0.92 -18.60
N GLU A 50 9.07 0.95 -19.86
CA GLU A 50 8.94 2.18 -20.67
C GLU A 50 10.21 3.06 -20.74
N CYS A 51 11.39 2.46 -20.78
CA CYS A 51 12.66 3.19 -20.92
C CYS A 51 12.95 3.46 -22.41
N GLN A 52 12.43 4.58 -22.93
CA GLN A 52 12.26 4.80 -24.38
C GLN A 52 13.55 5.18 -25.12
N ASN A 53 14.52 5.85 -24.50
CA ASN A 53 15.73 6.38 -25.17
C ASN A 53 16.93 5.41 -25.26
N ARG A 54 16.71 4.10 -25.07
CA ARG A 54 17.79 3.13 -24.82
C ARG A 54 18.19 2.31 -26.05
N THR A 55 19.50 2.24 -26.30
CA THR A 55 20.10 1.32 -27.29
C THR A 55 20.82 0.12 -26.65
N LEU A 56 21.24 0.21 -25.38
CA LEU A 56 22.00 -0.82 -24.65
C LEU A 56 21.53 -0.99 -23.19
N LEU A 57 21.58 -2.22 -22.66
CA LEU A 57 21.28 -2.57 -21.26
C LEU A 57 22.58 -2.77 -20.46
N PRO A 58 22.58 -2.51 -19.14
CA PRO A 58 23.74 -2.77 -18.28
C PRO A 58 24.00 -4.28 -18.14
N HIS A 59 25.16 -4.62 -17.56
CA HIS A 59 25.65 -5.99 -17.32
C HIS A 59 24.85 -6.75 -16.23
N LEU A 60 23.54 -6.89 -16.41
CA LEU A 60 22.62 -7.47 -15.41
C LEU A 60 22.93 -8.94 -15.07
N GLY A 61 23.61 -9.66 -15.95
CA GLY A 61 23.99 -11.07 -15.73
C GLY A 61 24.92 -11.31 -14.53
N ARG A 62 25.57 -10.26 -14.01
CA ARG A 62 26.42 -10.33 -12.80
C ARG A 62 25.65 -10.36 -11.49
N LEU A 63 24.34 -10.13 -11.50
CA LEU A 63 23.53 -10.09 -10.28
C LEU A 63 23.36 -11.51 -9.68
N PRO A 64 23.97 -11.81 -8.51
CA PRO A 64 24.08 -13.18 -8.01
C PRO A 64 22.79 -13.68 -7.34
N SER A 65 21.93 -12.77 -6.87
CA SER A 65 20.71 -13.11 -6.14
C SER A 65 19.42 -12.94 -6.94
N LEU A 66 19.52 -12.54 -8.22
CA LEU A 66 18.34 -12.20 -9.02
C LEU A 66 17.52 -13.44 -9.34
N VAL A 67 16.25 -13.42 -8.93
CA VAL A 67 15.28 -14.51 -9.12
C VAL A 67 14.29 -14.20 -10.24
N MET A 68 13.90 -12.92 -10.38
CA MET A 68 12.93 -12.47 -11.38
C MET A 68 13.42 -11.21 -12.11
N LEU A 69 13.32 -11.24 -13.44
CA LEU A 69 13.64 -10.11 -14.32
C LEU A 69 12.46 -9.81 -15.24
N TYR A 70 11.97 -8.58 -15.19
CA TYR A 70 10.94 -8.05 -16.09
C TYR A 70 11.47 -6.89 -16.93
N ILE A 71 11.26 -6.97 -18.23
CA ILE A 71 11.68 -5.97 -19.20
C ILE A 71 10.49 -5.65 -20.09
N ASP A 72 10.05 -4.39 -20.13
CA ASP A 72 8.87 -3.95 -20.88
C ASP A 72 9.07 -2.60 -21.53
N GLY A 73 8.59 -2.44 -22.76
CA GLY A 73 8.52 -1.13 -23.42
C GLY A 73 9.87 -0.50 -23.84
N LEU A 74 10.96 -1.28 -23.90
CA LEU A 74 12.23 -0.82 -24.50
C LEU A 74 12.16 -0.91 -26.04
N HIS A 75 11.45 0.02 -26.65
CA HIS A 75 11.14 -0.06 -28.08
C HIS A 75 12.35 0.15 -29.02
N ASN A 76 13.39 0.85 -28.58
CA ASN A 76 14.55 1.23 -29.42
C ASN A 76 15.73 0.22 -29.39
N LEU A 77 15.67 -0.77 -28.51
CA LEU A 77 16.74 -1.76 -28.37
C LEU A 77 16.66 -2.80 -29.50
N LYS A 78 17.67 -2.83 -30.37
CA LYS A 78 17.70 -3.70 -31.56
C LYS A 78 18.26 -5.09 -31.32
N SER A 79 19.18 -5.25 -30.36
CA SER A 79 19.82 -6.55 -30.09
C SER A 79 20.19 -6.74 -28.62
N LEU A 80 19.93 -7.94 -28.07
CA LEU A 80 20.49 -8.38 -26.79
C LEU A 80 21.75 -9.20 -27.05
N ARG A 81 22.92 -8.65 -26.67
CA ARG A 81 24.27 -9.21 -26.90
C ARG A 81 24.90 -9.70 -25.59
N LEU A 82 26.12 -10.27 -25.67
CA LEU A 82 26.90 -10.78 -24.54
C LEU A 82 27.10 -9.77 -23.39
N GLU A 83 27.10 -8.47 -23.70
CA GLU A 83 27.17 -7.40 -22.70
C GLU A 83 26.07 -7.54 -21.64
N PHE A 84 24.85 -7.92 -22.02
CA PHE A 84 23.74 -8.15 -21.07
C PHE A 84 24.06 -9.23 -20.02
N LEU A 85 24.92 -10.19 -20.35
CA LEU A 85 25.33 -11.30 -19.50
C LEU A 85 26.53 -10.98 -18.60
N GLY A 86 27.22 -9.86 -18.85
CA GLY A 86 28.37 -9.42 -18.05
C GLY A 86 29.73 -9.99 -18.47
N ALA A 87 29.82 -10.62 -19.65
CA ALA A 87 31.09 -11.09 -20.22
C ALA A 87 31.92 -9.91 -20.77
N THR A 88 33.15 -9.74 -20.30
CA THR A 88 34.09 -8.73 -20.82
C THR A 88 34.82 -9.28 -22.04
N THR A 89 34.66 -8.65 -23.20
CA THR A 89 35.33 -9.07 -24.45
C THR A 89 36.77 -8.57 -24.59
N ASN A 90 37.36 -7.92 -23.59
CA ASN A 90 38.69 -7.33 -23.71
C ASN A 90 39.80 -8.26 -23.19
N VAL A 91 40.53 -8.86 -24.14
CA VAL A 91 41.74 -9.67 -23.93
C VAL A 91 42.92 -8.86 -23.36
N ASN A 92 42.86 -7.52 -23.40
CA ASN A 92 44.00 -6.66 -23.03
C ASN A 92 44.11 -6.29 -21.54
N ASP A 93 43.10 -6.55 -20.69
CA ASP A 93 43.19 -6.24 -19.25
C ASP A 93 43.78 -7.38 -18.41
N ARG A 94 44.15 -8.52 -19.01
CA ARG A 94 44.77 -9.63 -18.29
C ARG A 94 46.28 -9.44 -18.02
N ILE A 95 46.93 -8.40 -18.56
CA ILE A 95 48.40 -8.22 -18.47
C ILE A 95 48.84 -7.12 -17.48
N SER A 96 47.93 -6.29 -16.95
CA SER A 96 48.31 -5.30 -15.92
C SER A 96 47.61 -5.54 -14.57
N SER A 97 48.10 -6.50 -13.80
CA SER A 97 47.82 -6.53 -12.35
C SER A 97 48.96 -7.19 -11.59
N ASP A 98 50.10 -6.52 -11.58
CA ASP A 98 51.08 -6.67 -10.51
C ASP A 98 50.62 -5.77 -9.34
N SER A 99 49.56 -6.17 -8.64
CA SER A 99 49.12 -5.51 -7.40
C SER A 99 48.26 -6.43 -6.52
N LYS A 100 48.59 -6.39 -5.23
CA LYS A 100 48.20 -7.20 -4.06
C LYS A 100 46.69 -7.44 -3.75
N ASP A 101 45.77 -7.44 -4.71
CA ASP A 101 44.35 -7.73 -4.45
C ASP A 101 43.92 -9.12 -4.91
N ARG A 102 44.58 -10.15 -4.39
CA ARG A 102 44.14 -11.55 -4.55
C ARG A 102 42.91 -11.93 -3.71
N SER A 103 42.38 -11.02 -2.89
CA SER A 103 41.27 -11.33 -1.97
C SER A 103 39.86 -11.08 -2.53
N LEU A 104 39.72 -10.43 -3.70
CA LEU A 104 38.43 -10.22 -4.38
C LEU A 104 38.23 -11.11 -5.61
N ALA A 105 39.29 -11.77 -6.10
CA ALA A 105 39.25 -12.64 -7.27
C ALA A 105 38.85 -14.10 -6.97
N LEU A 106 38.54 -14.43 -5.71
CA LEU A 106 38.14 -15.78 -5.27
C LEU A 106 36.63 -15.99 -5.14
N GLN A 107 35.82 -15.13 -5.76
CA GLN A 107 34.38 -15.36 -5.99
C GLN A 107 34.02 -15.38 -7.49
N SER A 108 34.98 -15.66 -8.38
CA SER A 108 34.68 -16.20 -9.71
C SER A 108 34.20 -17.65 -9.58
N ALA A 109 33.06 -17.83 -8.90
CA ALA A 109 32.39 -19.10 -8.71
C ALA A 109 31.69 -19.46 -10.03
N GLU A 110 32.46 -20.07 -10.94
CA GLU A 110 32.06 -20.46 -12.30
C GLU A 110 31.64 -19.24 -13.15
N ASN A 111 31.98 -19.21 -14.45
CA ASN A 111 31.50 -18.16 -15.35
C ASN A 111 29.97 -18.31 -15.54
N ILE A 112 29.15 -17.96 -14.55
CA ILE A 112 27.69 -18.14 -14.57
C ILE A 112 26.99 -16.80 -14.69
N ALA A 113 26.31 -16.56 -15.82
CA ALA A 113 25.36 -15.45 -15.91
C ALA A 113 24.03 -15.83 -15.25
N PHE A 114 23.50 -14.96 -14.40
CA PHE A 114 22.19 -15.14 -13.75
C PHE A 114 22.04 -16.48 -13.00
N PRO A 115 22.85 -16.75 -11.97
CA PRO A 115 22.91 -18.06 -11.32
C PRO A 115 21.58 -18.51 -10.69
N LYS A 116 20.79 -17.58 -10.14
CA LYS A 116 19.53 -17.87 -9.43
C LYS A 116 18.25 -17.46 -10.18
N LEU A 117 18.38 -17.01 -11.42
CA LEU A 117 17.24 -16.48 -12.17
C LEU A 117 16.27 -17.62 -12.52
N LYS A 118 15.04 -17.53 -12.02
CA LYS A 118 13.98 -18.53 -12.23
C LYS A 118 12.95 -18.10 -13.26
N LYS A 119 12.65 -16.79 -13.32
CA LYS A 119 11.63 -16.22 -14.22
C LYS A 119 12.21 -15.05 -15.02
N LEU A 120 12.08 -15.11 -16.36
CA LEU A 120 12.41 -14.03 -17.28
C LEU A 120 11.18 -13.67 -18.12
N LYS A 121 10.74 -12.41 -18.05
CA LYS A 121 9.59 -11.90 -18.83
C LYS A 121 10.04 -10.68 -19.64
N ILE A 122 9.89 -10.75 -20.96
CA ILE A 122 10.21 -9.66 -21.89
C ILE A 122 8.94 -9.32 -22.69
N SER A 123 8.56 -8.06 -22.69
CA SER A 123 7.31 -7.57 -23.28
C SER A 123 7.55 -6.32 -24.14
N ASN A 124 6.73 -6.17 -25.19
CA ASN A 124 6.59 -4.94 -25.98
C ASN A 124 7.90 -4.38 -26.58
N MET A 125 8.87 -5.24 -26.95
CA MET A 125 10.12 -4.81 -27.58
C MET A 125 9.98 -4.78 -29.11
N ARG A 126 9.54 -3.65 -29.68
CA ARG A 126 9.15 -3.53 -31.09
C ARG A 126 10.32 -3.57 -32.07
N SER A 127 11.46 -2.94 -31.77
CA SER A 127 12.64 -2.92 -32.67
C SER A 127 13.64 -4.04 -32.42
N TRP A 128 13.36 -4.95 -31.48
CA TRP A 128 14.27 -6.03 -31.13
C TRP A 128 14.28 -7.10 -32.22
N GLU A 129 15.42 -7.24 -32.89
CA GLU A 129 15.61 -8.13 -34.03
C GLU A 129 16.41 -9.38 -33.70
N GLU A 130 17.42 -9.26 -32.84
CA GLU A 130 18.40 -10.31 -32.60
C GLU A 130 18.62 -10.59 -31.10
N TRP A 131 18.59 -11.87 -30.74
CA TRP A 131 19.01 -12.35 -29.43
C TRP A 131 20.17 -13.34 -29.62
N ASN A 132 21.39 -12.81 -29.64
CA ASN A 132 22.60 -13.55 -29.98
C ASN A 132 23.49 -13.72 -28.74
N MET A 133 23.79 -14.98 -28.40
CA MET A 133 24.65 -15.37 -27.28
C MET A 133 25.86 -16.20 -27.77
N ILE A 134 26.34 -15.90 -28.98
CA ILE A 134 27.36 -16.70 -29.68
C ILE A 134 28.65 -16.73 -28.84
N ARG A 135 29.15 -17.94 -28.61
CA ARG A 135 30.36 -18.24 -27.82
C ARG A 135 31.60 -17.67 -28.53
N ALA A 136 32.49 -17.03 -27.81
CA ALA A 136 33.89 -16.97 -28.24
C ALA A 136 34.51 -18.34 -27.93
N GLU A 137 35.28 -18.89 -28.85
CA GLU A 137 35.93 -20.20 -28.67
C GLU A 137 36.82 -20.17 -27.41
N GLY A 138 36.48 -20.98 -26.39
CA GLY A 138 37.35 -21.24 -25.23
C GLY A 138 36.85 -20.86 -23.83
N GLU A 139 35.64 -20.31 -23.63
CA GLU A 139 35.10 -20.04 -22.28
C GLU A 139 33.79 -20.80 -21.99
N ASP A 140 33.82 -21.72 -21.01
CA ASP A 140 32.64 -22.44 -20.48
C ASP A 140 31.79 -21.53 -19.57
N MET A 141 31.05 -20.60 -20.18
CA MET A 141 30.09 -19.76 -19.46
C MET A 141 28.72 -20.45 -19.38
N LYS A 142 28.23 -20.79 -18.17
CA LYS A 142 26.86 -21.28 -17.97
C LYS A 142 25.88 -20.11 -17.94
N ILE A 143 24.89 -20.13 -18.81
CA ILE A 143 23.91 -19.04 -18.93
C ILE A 143 22.61 -19.48 -18.25
N MET A 144 22.12 -18.70 -17.27
CA MET A 144 20.81 -18.85 -16.65
C MET A 144 20.44 -20.29 -16.21
N PRO A 145 21.33 -21.01 -15.48
CA PRO A 145 21.16 -22.45 -15.21
C PRO A 145 19.91 -22.81 -14.39
N SER A 146 19.32 -21.83 -13.70
CA SER A 146 18.12 -22.02 -12.86
C SER A 146 16.81 -21.57 -13.53
N LEU A 147 16.84 -21.21 -14.83
CA LEU A 147 15.69 -20.62 -15.50
C LEU A 147 14.59 -21.64 -15.75
N LEU A 148 13.45 -21.46 -15.08
CA LEU A 148 12.30 -22.36 -15.17
C LEU A 148 11.22 -21.82 -16.11
N CYS A 149 11.06 -20.49 -16.18
CA CYS A 149 9.99 -19.85 -16.94
C CYS A 149 10.50 -18.69 -17.80
N LEU A 150 10.28 -18.79 -19.10
CA LEU A 150 10.54 -17.74 -20.08
C LEU A 150 9.22 -17.28 -20.71
N LYS A 151 8.93 -15.98 -20.63
CA LYS A 151 7.73 -15.38 -21.23
C LYS A 151 8.11 -14.23 -22.18
N LEU A 152 7.64 -14.29 -23.42
CA LEU A 152 7.83 -13.28 -24.46
C LEU A 152 6.47 -12.77 -24.95
N TYR A 153 6.26 -11.46 -24.93
CA TYR A 153 5.01 -10.84 -25.37
C TYR A 153 5.28 -9.68 -26.33
N ASN A 154 4.55 -9.58 -27.44
CA ASN A 154 4.58 -8.45 -28.37
C ASN A 154 6.00 -8.06 -28.85
N CYS A 155 6.85 -9.04 -29.16
CA CYS A 155 8.21 -8.83 -29.70
C CYS A 155 8.19 -9.10 -31.21
N SER A 156 7.75 -8.12 -31.99
CA SER A 156 7.33 -8.32 -33.38
C SER A 156 8.46 -8.65 -34.36
N ASN A 157 9.68 -8.14 -34.11
CA ASN A 157 10.81 -8.22 -35.02
C ASN A 157 11.86 -9.28 -34.64
N LEU A 158 11.69 -9.99 -33.53
CA LEU A 158 12.69 -10.93 -33.04
C LEU A 158 12.77 -12.16 -33.95
N LYS A 159 13.94 -12.42 -34.54
CA LYS A 159 14.12 -13.44 -35.59
C LYS A 159 14.40 -14.84 -35.07
N ALA A 160 15.01 -14.98 -33.89
CA ALA A 160 15.37 -16.28 -33.30
C ALA A 160 15.66 -16.14 -31.79
N LEU A 161 15.54 -17.26 -31.08
CA LEU A 161 16.04 -17.40 -29.70
C LEU A 161 17.42 -18.07 -29.72
N PRO A 162 18.32 -17.72 -28.80
CA PRO A 162 19.67 -18.30 -28.78
C PRO A 162 19.63 -19.77 -28.37
N HIS A 163 20.19 -20.64 -29.22
CA HIS A 163 20.29 -22.09 -29.00
C HIS A 163 20.85 -22.50 -27.62
N PRO A 164 21.87 -21.83 -27.05
CA PRO A 164 22.41 -22.17 -25.73
C PRO A 164 21.37 -22.21 -24.60
N LEU A 165 20.30 -21.41 -24.66
CA LEU A 165 19.23 -21.46 -23.64
C LEU A 165 18.54 -22.82 -23.59
N PHE A 166 18.41 -23.53 -24.71
CA PHE A 166 17.72 -24.82 -24.76
C PHE A 166 18.64 -26.01 -24.43
N GLU A 167 19.96 -25.83 -24.54
CA GLU A 167 20.95 -26.86 -24.22
C GLU A 167 21.34 -26.85 -22.73
N THR A 168 21.48 -25.66 -22.12
CA THR A 168 22.10 -25.53 -20.79
C THR A 168 21.11 -25.18 -19.68
N THR A 169 19.82 -24.92 -19.98
CA THR A 169 18.85 -24.48 -18.96
C THR A 169 17.59 -25.36 -18.92
N PRO A 170 17.11 -25.74 -17.72
CA PRO A 170 15.95 -26.60 -17.54
C PRO A 170 14.63 -25.79 -17.65
N ILE A 171 14.36 -25.21 -18.81
CA ILE A 171 13.13 -24.43 -19.04
C ILE A 171 11.92 -25.38 -19.01
N THR A 172 11.05 -25.20 -18.02
CA THR A 172 9.83 -25.99 -17.86
C THR A 172 8.62 -25.36 -18.52
N LYS A 173 8.58 -24.01 -18.59
CA LYS A 173 7.46 -23.23 -19.09
C LYS A 173 7.92 -22.15 -20.05
N LEU A 174 7.55 -22.28 -21.32
CA LEU A 174 7.81 -21.30 -22.38
C LEU A 174 6.49 -20.69 -22.85
N ARG A 175 6.34 -19.36 -22.78
CA ARG A 175 5.17 -18.65 -23.29
C ARG A 175 5.59 -17.58 -24.28
N ILE A 176 5.10 -17.64 -25.50
CA ILE A 176 5.40 -16.69 -26.57
C ILE A 176 4.06 -16.20 -27.12
N GLN A 177 3.83 -14.89 -27.08
CA GLN A 177 2.58 -14.32 -27.54
C GLN A 177 2.85 -13.10 -28.42
N ASN A 178 2.20 -13.02 -29.60
CA ASN A 178 2.36 -11.95 -30.58
C ASN A 178 3.83 -11.72 -31.00
N CYS A 179 4.55 -12.80 -31.33
CA CYS A 179 5.96 -12.77 -31.76
C CYS A 179 6.12 -13.58 -33.08
N PRO A 180 5.67 -13.04 -34.23
CA PRO A 180 5.40 -13.82 -35.44
C PRO A 180 6.65 -14.47 -36.07
N LEU A 181 7.82 -13.82 -36.00
CA LEU A 181 9.05 -14.30 -36.65
C LEU A 181 9.73 -15.48 -35.94
N ILE A 182 9.62 -15.58 -34.61
CA ILE A 182 10.23 -16.67 -33.82
C ILE A 182 9.42 -17.96 -33.95
N GLN A 183 8.09 -17.84 -34.01
CA GLN A 183 7.18 -18.98 -34.04
C GLN A 183 7.44 -19.87 -35.26
N HIS A 184 7.78 -19.28 -36.40
CA HIS A 184 8.05 -20.01 -37.65
C HIS A 184 9.32 -20.88 -37.61
N LYS A 185 10.27 -20.58 -36.70
CA LYS A 185 11.54 -21.32 -36.54
C LYS A 185 11.54 -22.28 -35.34
N LEU A 186 10.82 -21.96 -34.26
CA LEU A 186 10.73 -22.78 -33.06
C LEU A 186 10.04 -24.14 -33.28
N ILE A 187 9.16 -24.24 -34.28
CA ILE A 187 8.46 -25.49 -34.66
C ILE A 187 9.45 -26.60 -35.06
N THR A 188 10.69 -26.25 -35.41
CA THR A 188 11.73 -27.20 -35.85
C THR A 188 12.76 -27.61 -34.80
N CYS A 189 12.83 -26.97 -33.62
CA CYS A 189 13.96 -27.15 -32.67
C CYS A 189 13.58 -27.67 -31.27
N CYS A 190 12.31 -27.77 -30.90
CA CYS A 190 11.90 -28.12 -29.53
C CYS A 190 11.42 -29.57 -29.42
N THR A 191 12.32 -30.52 -29.21
CA THR A 191 11.95 -31.93 -28.95
C THR A 191 12.72 -32.50 -27.76
N SER A 192 12.12 -32.42 -26.56
CA SER A 192 12.18 -33.43 -25.45
C SER A 192 12.11 -32.85 -24.02
N THR A 193 12.48 -31.60 -23.76
CA THR A 193 12.66 -31.08 -22.37
C THR A 193 11.56 -30.16 -21.82
N ILE A 194 10.73 -29.54 -22.66
CA ILE A 194 9.78 -28.48 -22.23
C ILE A 194 8.40 -29.08 -21.92
N LYS A 195 7.95 -28.96 -20.67
CA LYS A 195 6.66 -29.51 -20.20
C LYS A 195 5.45 -28.72 -20.68
N SER A 196 5.59 -27.41 -20.90
CA SER A 196 4.50 -26.52 -21.30
C SER A 196 4.99 -25.43 -22.25
N VAL A 197 4.46 -25.44 -23.48
CA VAL A 197 4.70 -24.41 -24.50
C VAL A 197 3.35 -23.78 -24.84
N VAL A 198 3.25 -22.45 -24.71
CA VAL A 198 2.08 -21.68 -25.12
C VAL A 198 2.51 -20.68 -26.18
N ILE A 199 2.00 -20.84 -27.40
CA ILE A 199 2.21 -19.92 -28.51
C ILE A 199 0.85 -19.34 -28.92
N SER A 200 0.67 -18.02 -28.89
CA SER A 200 -0.56 -17.36 -29.37
C SER A 200 -0.27 -16.10 -30.19
N ASP A 201 -1.06 -15.84 -31.23
CA ASP A 201 -0.88 -14.69 -32.13
C ASP A 201 -2.19 -13.91 -32.32
N LYS A 202 -2.09 -12.60 -32.52
CA LYS A 202 -3.19 -11.70 -32.91
C LYS A 202 -3.25 -11.38 -34.41
N TYR A 203 -2.49 -12.03 -35.29
CA TYR A 203 -2.56 -11.74 -36.73
C TYR A 203 -3.42 -12.71 -37.53
N ARG A 204 -4.42 -12.09 -38.19
CA ARG A 204 -5.46 -12.58 -39.10
C ARG A 204 -6.62 -13.35 -38.45
N ARG A 205 -7.77 -12.67 -38.48
CA ARG A 205 -9.12 -13.25 -38.62
C ARG A 205 -9.18 -14.15 -39.86
N ILE A 206 -8.58 -15.32 -39.77
CA ILE A 206 -8.94 -16.47 -40.58
C ILE A 206 -9.26 -17.52 -39.54
N ASN A 207 -10.55 -17.83 -39.38
CA ASN A 207 -10.96 -18.98 -38.60
C ASN A 207 -10.24 -20.20 -39.23
N PRO A 208 -9.31 -20.90 -38.56
CA PRO A 208 -8.54 -21.99 -39.18
C PRO A 208 -9.41 -23.21 -39.54
N PHE A 209 -10.71 -23.13 -39.26
CA PHE A 209 -11.77 -24.06 -39.62
C PHE A 209 -12.69 -23.54 -40.74
N GLN A 210 -12.41 -22.37 -41.33
CA GLN A 210 -13.03 -21.90 -42.57
C GLN A 210 -12.03 -21.98 -43.71
N MET A 211 -11.92 -23.16 -44.32
CA MET A 211 -11.50 -23.29 -45.71
C MET A 211 -12.59 -24.04 -46.46
N GLU A 212 -12.95 -23.57 -47.66
CA GLU A 212 -13.92 -24.22 -48.53
C GLU A 212 -13.37 -25.59 -48.95
N SER A 213 -13.84 -26.62 -48.25
CA SER A 213 -13.53 -28.02 -48.49
C SER A 213 -14.85 -28.78 -48.66
N SER A 214 -15.16 -29.11 -49.91
CA SER A 214 -16.35 -29.87 -50.30
C SER A 214 -16.14 -31.37 -50.07
N ILE A 215 -15.99 -31.80 -48.80
CA ILE A 215 -16.13 -33.23 -48.44
C ILE A 215 -17.45 -33.76 -49.03
N SER A 216 -17.46 -34.94 -49.66
CA SER A 216 -18.71 -35.50 -50.18
C SER A 216 -19.63 -35.93 -49.03
N HIS A 217 -20.94 -36.00 -49.29
CA HIS A 217 -21.93 -36.47 -48.31
C HIS A 217 -21.58 -37.87 -47.79
N GLN A 218 -21.20 -38.80 -48.66
CA GLN A 218 -20.77 -40.15 -48.24
C GLN A 218 -19.53 -40.10 -47.33
N SER A 219 -18.56 -39.25 -47.65
CA SER A 219 -17.38 -39.06 -46.77
C SER A 219 -17.75 -38.46 -45.42
N ALA A 220 -18.83 -37.68 -45.31
CA ALA A 220 -19.31 -37.15 -44.03
C ALA A 220 -19.91 -38.27 -43.16
N VAL A 221 -20.76 -39.10 -43.76
CA VAL A 221 -21.38 -40.28 -43.10
C VAL A 221 -20.31 -41.27 -42.62
N ASP A 222 -19.33 -41.59 -43.48
CA ASP A 222 -18.24 -42.50 -43.13
C ASP A 222 -17.38 -41.95 -41.98
N THR A 223 -17.12 -40.63 -41.99
CA THR A 223 -16.35 -39.96 -40.93
C THR A 223 -17.09 -40.04 -39.59
N ILE A 224 -18.39 -39.72 -39.55
CA ILE A 224 -19.17 -39.72 -38.30
C ILE A 224 -19.35 -41.12 -37.74
N THR A 225 -19.68 -42.11 -38.58
CA THR A 225 -19.81 -43.51 -38.17
C THR A 225 -18.49 -44.10 -37.67
N GLN A 226 -17.37 -43.79 -38.35
CA GLN A 226 -16.04 -44.20 -37.91
C GLN A 226 -15.72 -43.63 -36.52
N TRP A 227 -15.93 -42.34 -36.30
CA TRP A 227 -15.64 -41.71 -35.00
C TRP A 227 -16.59 -42.16 -33.89
N TYR A 228 -17.84 -42.49 -34.22
CA TYR A 228 -18.78 -43.05 -33.26
C TYR A 228 -18.38 -44.47 -32.80
N SER A 229 -17.82 -45.28 -33.71
CA SER A 229 -17.31 -46.63 -33.37
C SER A 229 -16.01 -46.62 -32.54
N ARG A 230 -15.30 -45.48 -32.48
CA ARG A 230 -14.08 -45.34 -31.68
C ARG A 230 -14.40 -45.20 -30.19
N SER A 231 -13.45 -45.60 -29.35
CA SER A 231 -13.55 -45.41 -27.90
C SER A 231 -13.84 -43.94 -27.54
N PRO A 232 -14.73 -43.66 -26.57
CA PRO A 232 -15.00 -42.32 -26.06
C PRO A 232 -13.75 -41.60 -25.50
N ASN A 233 -12.74 -42.36 -25.07
CA ASN A 233 -11.51 -41.81 -24.47
C ASN A 233 -10.53 -41.24 -25.50
N LYS A 234 -10.68 -41.57 -26.79
CA LYS A 234 -9.84 -41.01 -27.87
C LYS A 234 -10.45 -39.70 -28.36
N LEU A 235 -10.07 -38.58 -27.77
CA LEU A 235 -10.66 -37.27 -28.08
C LEU A 235 -10.23 -36.75 -29.43
N ILE A 236 -11.16 -36.21 -30.22
CA ILE A 236 -10.88 -35.52 -31.48
C ILE A 236 -9.90 -34.37 -31.27
N PHE A 237 -9.98 -33.69 -30.12
CA PHE A 237 -9.07 -32.62 -29.74
C PHE A 237 -7.58 -33.02 -29.70
N ASP A 238 -7.26 -34.28 -29.44
CA ASP A 238 -5.87 -34.76 -29.32
C ASP A 238 -5.24 -35.08 -30.70
N HIS A 239 -6.00 -34.95 -31.78
CA HIS A 239 -5.61 -35.34 -33.13
C HIS A 239 -5.08 -34.16 -33.97
N ALA A 240 -4.52 -34.48 -35.14
CA ALA A 240 -4.00 -33.47 -36.06
C ALA A 240 -5.10 -32.49 -36.50
N HIS A 241 -4.74 -31.22 -36.74
CA HIS A 241 -5.68 -30.16 -37.15
C HIS A 241 -6.55 -30.56 -38.36
N SER A 242 -5.99 -31.35 -39.29
CA SER A 242 -6.72 -31.89 -40.44
C SER A 242 -7.84 -32.86 -40.06
N GLU A 243 -7.65 -33.68 -39.02
CA GLU A 243 -8.65 -34.64 -38.55
C GLU A 243 -9.77 -33.93 -37.77
N ILE A 244 -9.41 -32.93 -36.96
CA ILE A 244 -10.37 -32.05 -36.27
C ILE A 244 -11.26 -31.35 -37.29
N THR A 245 -10.65 -30.68 -38.26
CA THR A 245 -11.36 -29.93 -39.30
C THR A 245 -12.26 -30.84 -40.13
N ARG A 246 -11.76 -32.02 -40.54
CA ARG A 246 -12.55 -33.02 -41.28
C ARG A 246 -13.78 -33.49 -40.51
N TYR A 247 -13.67 -33.71 -39.20
CA TYR A 247 -14.82 -34.12 -38.39
C TYR A 247 -15.85 -32.99 -38.26
N LEU A 248 -15.39 -31.78 -37.96
CA LEU A 248 -16.28 -30.62 -37.82
C LEU A 248 -17.00 -30.28 -39.13
N GLU A 249 -16.33 -30.36 -40.28
CA GLU A 249 -16.95 -30.21 -41.60
C GLU A 249 -17.97 -31.32 -41.91
N ALA A 250 -17.71 -32.55 -41.46
CA ALA A 250 -18.67 -33.65 -41.61
C ALA A 250 -19.96 -33.38 -40.83
N VAL A 251 -19.85 -32.82 -39.61
CA VAL A 251 -21.01 -32.41 -38.82
C VAL A 251 -21.80 -31.31 -39.54
N ASP A 252 -21.11 -30.28 -40.05
CA ASP A 252 -21.76 -29.18 -40.78
C ASP A 252 -22.55 -29.70 -41.99
N LYS A 253 -21.98 -30.66 -42.74
CA LYS A 253 -22.66 -31.28 -43.88
C LYS A 253 -23.90 -32.07 -43.48
N ILE A 254 -23.82 -32.91 -42.44
CA ILE A 254 -24.98 -33.69 -41.96
C ILE A 254 -26.09 -32.77 -41.42
N GLN A 255 -25.73 -31.70 -40.73
CA GLN A 255 -26.71 -30.72 -40.24
C GLN A 255 -27.41 -29.99 -41.41
N GLN A 256 -26.68 -29.65 -42.47
CA GLN A 256 -27.25 -29.04 -43.68
C GLN A 256 -28.19 -30.00 -44.44
N SER A 257 -27.83 -31.27 -44.62
CA SER A 257 -28.67 -32.28 -45.27
C SER A 257 -29.92 -32.63 -44.46
N GLN A 258 -29.83 -32.62 -43.13
CA GLN A 258 -31.00 -32.77 -42.25
C GLN A 258 -31.94 -31.57 -42.34
N ALA A 259 -31.40 -30.33 -42.36
CA ALA A 259 -32.22 -29.13 -42.55
C ALA A 259 -32.94 -29.12 -43.92
N ASN A 260 -32.33 -29.73 -44.93
CA ASN A 260 -32.92 -29.89 -46.27
C ASN A 260 -33.86 -31.11 -46.40
N GLY A 261 -34.07 -31.89 -45.33
CA GLY A 261 -35.01 -33.02 -45.29
C GLY A 261 -34.53 -34.32 -45.95
N THR A 262 -33.24 -34.46 -46.18
CA THR A 262 -32.64 -35.53 -47.02
C THR A 262 -31.99 -36.67 -46.23
N GLU A 263 -31.92 -36.60 -44.89
CA GLU A 263 -31.20 -37.56 -44.04
C GLU A 263 -31.99 -38.03 -42.80
N SER A 264 -31.61 -39.19 -42.26
CA SER A 264 -32.08 -39.70 -40.96
C SER A 264 -31.49 -38.89 -39.81
N GLY A 265 -32.33 -38.47 -38.86
CA GLY A 265 -31.92 -37.73 -37.65
C GLY A 265 -30.95 -38.49 -36.72
N ASP A 266 -30.77 -39.80 -36.94
CA ASP A 266 -29.90 -40.65 -36.13
C ASP A 266 -28.41 -40.25 -36.22
N LEU A 267 -27.93 -39.90 -37.42
CA LEU A 267 -26.51 -39.53 -37.64
C LEU A 267 -26.15 -38.20 -36.97
N ASN A 268 -27.03 -37.21 -37.05
CA ASN A 268 -26.83 -35.95 -36.34
C ASN A 268 -26.89 -36.17 -34.82
N SER A 269 -27.82 -36.99 -34.32
CA SER A 269 -27.88 -37.36 -32.90
C SER A 269 -26.57 -38.00 -32.42
N MET A 270 -26.01 -38.94 -33.19
CA MET A 270 -24.70 -39.56 -32.92
C MET A 270 -23.57 -38.52 -32.85
N ALA A 271 -23.53 -37.57 -33.80
CA ALA A 271 -22.55 -36.49 -33.81
C ALA A 271 -22.70 -35.54 -32.61
N MET A 272 -23.93 -35.14 -32.27
CA MET A 272 -24.21 -34.25 -31.13
C MET A 272 -23.82 -34.90 -29.79
N VAL A 273 -24.11 -36.19 -29.60
CA VAL A 273 -23.68 -36.94 -28.41
C VAL A 273 -22.16 -36.96 -28.30
N ARG A 274 -21.46 -37.20 -29.42
CA ARG A 274 -20.00 -37.21 -29.44
C ARG A 274 -19.41 -35.83 -29.15
N LEU A 275 -19.89 -34.79 -29.82
CA LEU A 275 -19.44 -33.40 -29.59
C LEU A 275 -19.70 -32.92 -28.17
N LYS A 276 -20.83 -33.29 -27.57
CA LYS A 276 -21.11 -33.00 -26.15
C LYS A 276 -20.11 -33.68 -25.22
N HIS A 277 -19.78 -34.95 -25.48
CA HIS A 277 -18.76 -35.66 -24.72
C HIS A 277 -17.38 -35.02 -24.88
N GLU A 278 -16.98 -34.67 -26.11
CA GLU A 278 -15.73 -33.95 -26.39
C GLU A 278 -15.67 -32.61 -25.64
N PHE A 279 -16.74 -31.83 -25.69
CA PHE A 279 -16.84 -30.54 -25.00
C PHE A 279 -16.62 -30.72 -23.48
N GLN A 280 -17.30 -31.70 -22.88
CA GLN A 280 -17.17 -31.98 -21.44
C GLN A 280 -15.75 -32.39 -21.05
N ILE A 281 -15.14 -33.34 -21.76
CA ILE A 281 -13.82 -33.87 -21.38
C ILE A 281 -12.73 -32.85 -21.63
N VAL A 282 -12.75 -32.12 -22.76
CA VAL A 282 -11.76 -31.07 -23.03
C VAL A 282 -11.85 -29.97 -21.96
N LEU A 283 -13.07 -29.51 -21.63
CA LEU A 283 -13.27 -28.51 -20.58
C LEU A 283 -12.81 -29.00 -19.20
N THR A 284 -13.05 -30.28 -18.89
CA THR A 284 -12.61 -30.92 -17.63
C THR A 284 -11.09 -31.04 -17.56
N ARG A 285 -10.42 -31.45 -18.65
CA ARG A 285 -8.95 -31.53 -18.71
C ARG A 285 -8.30 -30.17 -18.46
N GLN A 286 -8.86 -29.10 -19.03
CA GLN A 286 -8.35 -27.73 -18.82
C GLN A 286 -8.62 -27.23 -17.39
N SER A 287 -9.61 -27.79 -16.70
CA SER A 287 -9.98 -27.41 -15.32
C SER A 287 -9.26 -28.26 -14.25
N ASN A 288 -8.62 -29.38 -14.59
CA ASN A 288 -8.05 -30.34 -13.63
C ASN A 288 -6.50 -30.31 -13.50
N ASN A 289 -5.81 -29.26 -13.97
CA ASN A 289 -4.36 -29.22 -13.81
C ASN A 289 -3.95 -29.11 -12.31
N PRO A 290 -3.10 -30.02 -11.79
CA PRO A 290 -2.65 -29.98 -10.40
C PRO A 290 -1.69 -28.80 -10.23
N ILE A 291 -2.15 -27.79 -9.51
CA ILE A 291 -1.27 -26.73 -9.02
C ILE A 291 -0.74 -27.22 -7.68
N GLU A 292 0.54 -27.55 -7.63
CA GLU A 292 1.26 -27.84 -6.39
C GLU A 292 1.07 -26.69 -5.40
N THR A 293 0.74 -27.07 -4.17
CA THR A 293 0.53 -26.21 -3.02
C THR A 293 1.75 -25.31 -2.80
N TYR A 294 1.68 -24.05 -3.24
CA TYR A 294 2.58 -23.03 -2.73
C TYR A 294 2.17 -22.73 -1.29
N SER A 295 2.92 -23.31 -0.36
CA SER A 295 2.82 -23.04 1.07
C SER A 295 3.12 -21.57 1.36
N SER A 296 2.22 -20.95 2.12
CA SER A 296 2.40 -19.75 2.95
C SER A 296 3.15 -18.58 2.30
N VAL A 297 2.39 -17.65 1.70
CA VAL A 297 2.87 -16.27 1.50
C VAL A 297 3.11 -15.67 2.89
N SER A 298 4.39 -15.46 3.22
CA SER A 298 4.81 -14.80 4.44
C SER A 298 4.25 -13.38 4.49
N THR A 299 3.51 -13.10 5.56
CA THR A 299 3.08 -11.77 5.99
C THR A 299 4.30 -10.91 6.30
N SER A 300 4.69 -10.02 5.39
CA SER A 300 5.51 -8.86 5.74
C SER A 300 4.66 -7.60 5.61
N GLU A 301 4.48 -6.90 6.72
CA GLU A 301 3.89 -5.57 6.79
C GLU A 301 4.77 -4.59 6.00
N GLY A 302 4.28 -4.11 4.86
CA GLY A 302 4.97 -3.09 4.07
C GLY A 302 4.24 -2.75 2.78
N ASN A 303 3.68 -1.54 2.72
CA ASN A 303 3.10 -0.84 1.56
C ASN A 303 2.49 -1.70 0.44
N TRP A 304 1.18 -1.93 0.58
CA TRP A 304 0.27 -2.67 -0.31
C TRP A 304 -0.04 -2.02 -1.66
N LEU A 305 0.83 -1.14 -2.16
CA LEU A 305 0.64 -0.42 -3.43
C LEU A 305 1.39 -1.06 -4.62
N ASP A 306 2.12 -2.15 -4.39
CA ASP A 306 2.93 -2.75 -5.45
C ASP A 306 2.14 -3.79 -6.27
N SER A 307 2.00 -3.50 -7.56
CA SER A 307 1.30 -4.31 -8.58
C SER A 307 1.89 -5.73 -8.78
N THR A 308 2.98 -6.07 -8.10
CA THR A 308 3.80 -7.27 -8.35
C THR A 308 3.41 -8.51 -7.54
N GLU A 309 2.56 -8.41 -6.51
CA GLU A 309 2.02 -9.60 -5.80
C GLU A 309 0.89 -10.31 -6.56
N TYR A 310 0.23 -9.63 -7.52
CA TYR A 310 -0.88 -10.18 -8.31
C TYR A 310 -0.45 -11.23 -9.35
N GLU A 311 0.80 -11.21 -9.80
CA GLU A 311 1.30 -12.12 -10.84
C GLU A 311 1.47 -13.57 -10.38
N ASP A 312 1.65 -13.83 -9.08
CA ASP A 312 1.72 -15.21 -8.56
C ASP A 312 0.32 -15.87 -8.51
N TYR A 313 -0.76 -15.10 -8.32
CA TYR A 313 -2.16 -15.58 -8.41
C TYR A 313 -2.66 -15.73 -9.86
N LEU A 314 -2.10 -15.00 -10.83
CA LEU A 314 -2.40 -15.18 -12.26
C LEU A 314 -1.95 -16.56 -12.78
N VAL A 315 -0.96 -17.20 -12.14
CA VAL A 315 -0.52 -18.56 -12.47
C VAL A 315 -1.54 -19.61 -12.01
N LEU A 316 -2.34 -19.29 -10.99
CA LEU A 316 -3.33 -20.19 -10.40
C LEU A 316 -4.58 -20.35 -11.28
N TYR A 317 -5.07 -19.29 -11.90
CA TYR A 317 -6.35 -19.33 -12.65
C TYR A 317 -6.19 -19.62 -14.16
N ASN A 318 -5.05 -19.25 -14.76
CA ASN A 318 -4.89 -19.29 -16.22
C ASN A 318 -4.51 -20.69 -16.74
N SER A 319 -5.44 -21.64 -16.63
CA SER A 319 -5.24 -23.05 -16.98
C SER A 319 -5.73 -23.44 -18.37
N THR A 320 -6.57 -22.63 -19.03
CA THR A 320 -7.22 -23.02 -20.30
C THR A 320 -6.42 -22.48 -21.49
N SER A 321 -5.88 -23.38 -22.31
CA SER A 321 -5.17 -23.03 -23.53
C SER A 321 -6.09 -22.28 -24.53
N ASP A 322 -5.60 -21.20 -25.17
CA ASP A 322 -6.35 -20.46 -26.21
C ASP A 322 -6.80 -21.39 -27.36
N LEU A 323 -6.00 -22.43 -27.68
CA LEU A 323 -6.35 -23.49 -28.63
C LEU A 323 -7.55 -24.33 -28.18
N ALA A 324 -7.61 -24.65 -26.88
CA ALA A 324 -8.74 -25.38 -26.32
C ALA A 324 -10.00 -24.52 -26.31
N ILE A 325 -9.89 -23.23 -25.98
CA ILE A 325 -11.03 -22.28 -26.05
C ILE A 325 -11.56 -22.17 -27.49
N LEU A 326 -10.67 -22.05 -28.47
CA LEU A 326 -11.06 -21.98 -29.88
C LEU A 326 -11.76 -23.27 -30.34
N TYR A 327 -11.23 -24.45 -29.97
CA TYR A 327 -11.89 -25.72 -30.26
C TYR A 327 -13.27 -25.81 -29.59
N LEU A 328 -13.37 -25.49 -28.30
CA LEU A 328 -14.63 -25.49 -27.54
C LEU A 328 -15.67 -24.56 -28.16
N ARG A 329 -15.27 -23.36 -28.64
CA ARG A 329 -16.15 -22.45 -29.38
C ARG A 329 -16.71 -23.11 -30.65
N ASN A 330 -15.85 -23.73 -31.46
CA ASN A 330 -16.28 -24.39 -32.70
C ASN A 330 -17.21 -25.59 -32.45
N VAL A 331 -16.98 -26.33 -31.37
CA VAL A 331 -17.87 -27.41 -30.93
C VAL A 331 -19.21 -26.84 -30.44
N ALA A 332 -19.18 -25.78 -29.62
CA ALA A 332 -20.38 -25.13 -29.11
C ALA A 332 -21.24 -24.52 -30.23
N GLU A 333 -20.63 -23.96 -31.28
CA GLU A 333 -21.32 -23.45 -32.46
C GLU A 333 -22.16 -24.54 -33.16
N ARG A 334 -21.58 -25.74 -33.34
CA ARG A 334 -22.26 -26.89 -33.96
C ARG A 334 -23.33 -27.50 -33.06
N LEU A 335 -23.09 -27.53 -31.75
CA LEU A 335 -24.12 -27.90 -30.77
C LEU A 335 -25.29 -26.90 -30.78
N ASN A 336 -25.01 -25.61 -30.94
CA ASN A 336 -26.04 -24.58 -31.08
C ASN A 336 -26.85 -24.74 -32.37
N SER A 337 -26.19 -24.92 -33.52
CA SER A 337 -26.85 -25.20 -34.80
C SER A 337 -27.72 -26.47 -34.78
N GLY A 338 -27.31 -27.47 -34.00
CA GLY A 338 -28.09 -28.69 -33.78
C GLY A 338 -29.23 -28.57 -32.77
N GLY A 339 -29.49 -27.39 -32.19
CA GLY A 339 -30.55 -27.17 -31.20
C GLY A 339 -30.21 -27.65 -29.78
N HIS A 340 -28.94 -27.95 -29.50
CA HIS A 340 -28.45 -28.48 -28.21
C HIS A 340 -27.69 -27.44 -27.36
N LEU A 341 -27.95 -26.13 -27.56
CA LEU A 341 -27.28 -25.06 -26.81
C LEU A 341 -27.48 -25.20 -25.28
N GLY A 342 -28.70 -25.48 -24.83
CA GLY A 342 -29.01 -25.63 -23.40
C GLY A 342 -28.25 -26.80 -22.74
N ASP A 343 -27.98 -27.86 -23.49
CA ASP A 343 -27.14 -28.97 -23.04
C ASP A 343 -25.67 -28.57 -22.93
N CYS A 344 -25.17 -27.79 -23.88
CA CYS A 344 -23.80 -27.25 -23.87
C CYS A 344 -23.59 -26.32 -22.66
N ILE A 345 -24.52 -25.40 -22.41
CA ILE A 345 -24.48 -24.47 -21.26
C ILE A 345 -24.51 -25.25 -19.94
N ARG A 346 -25.37 -26.28 -19.84
CA ARG A 346 -25.46 -27.12 -18.63
C ARG A 346 -24.15 -27.85 -18.34
N VAL A 347 -23.47 -28.37 -19.36
CA VAL A 347 -22.15 -29.00 -19.23
C VAL A 347 -21.09 -27.98 -18.83
N TYR A 348 -21.12 -26.78 -19.42
CA TYR A 348 -20.18 -25.72 -19.05
C TYR A 348 -20.30 -25.37 -17.56
N LYS A 349 -21.53 -25.10 -17.10
CA LYS A 349 -21.84 -24.79 -15.71
C LYS A 349 -21.43 -25.91 -14.75
N SER A 350 -21.69 -27.18 -15.11
CA SER A 350 -21.39 -28.32 -14.24
C SER A 350 -19.89 -28.58 -14.05
N VAL A 351 -19.06 -28.23 -15.04
CA VAL A 351 -17.60 -28.39 -14.95
C VAL A 351 -16.93 -27.16 -14.33
N ARG A 352 -17.31 -25.95 -14.76
CA ARG A 352 -16.62 -24.71 -14.35
C ARG A 352 -16.99 -24.25 -12.96
N LYS A 353 -18.26 -24.40 -12.52
CA LYS A 353 -18.70 -23.93 -11.18
C LYS A 353 -17.94 -24.61 -10.02
N PRO A 354 -17.76 -25.95 -9.99
CA PRO A 354 -16.96 -26.61 -8.95
C PRO A 354 -15.48 -26.26 -9.00
N PHE A 355 -14.91 -26.12 -10.21
CA PHE A 355 -13.54 -25.67 -10.40
C PHE A 355 -13.32 -24.27 -9.82
N PHE A 356 -14.20 -23.33 -10.19
CA PHE A 356 -14.17 -21.95 -9.70
C PHE A 356 -14.24 -21.89 -8.18
N HIS A 357 -15.18 -22.64 -7.59
CA HIS A 357 -15.32 -22.74 -6.14
C HIS A 357 -14.05 -23.27 -5.45
N THR A 358 -13.39 -24.27 -6.05
CA THR A 358 -12.11 -24.79 -5.53
C THR A 358 -11.01 -23.74 -5.56
N MET A 359 -10.97 -22.90 -6.60
CA MET A 359 -10.00 -21.81 -6.73
C MET A 359 -10.24 -20.69 -5.70
N ILE A 360 -11.50 -20.29 -5.54
CA ILE A 360 -12.00 -19.37 -4.50
C ILE A 360 -11.60 -19.86 -3.09
N LYS A 361 -11.83 -21.15 -2.79
CA LYS A 361 -11.51 -21.74 -1.49
C LYS A 361 -10.02 -21.71 -1.17
N ARG A 362 -9.16 -21.86 -2.17
CA ARG A 362 -7.69 -21.75 -2.01
C ARG A 362 -7.22 -20.34 -1.65
N LEU A 363 -8.03 -19.31 -1.89
CA LEU A 363 -7.78 -17.94 -1.43
C LEU A 363 -8.19 -17.73 0.04
N CYS A 364 -8.55 -18.79 0.77
CA CYS A 364 -9.02 -18.72 2.15
C CYS A 364 -10.32 -17.91 2.32
N LEU A 365 -11.18 -17.86 1.29
CA LEU A 365 -12.50 -17.20 1.36
C LEU A 365 -13.38 -17.75 2.49
N ASP A 366 -13.26 -19.05 2.78
CA ASP A 366 -13.96 -19.70 3.89
C ASP A 366 -13.53 -19.17 5.27
N GLU A 367 -12.29 -18.65 5.41
CA GLU A 367 -11.74 -18.13 6.67
C GLU A 367 -12.30 -16.76 7.05
N LEU A 368 -12.88 -16.04 6.08
CA LEU A 368 -13.57 -14.77 6.35
C LEU A 368 -14.75 -14.98 7.31
N TYR A 369 -15.45 -16.12 7.23
CA TYR A 369 -16.63 -16.42 8.04
C TYR A 369 -16.33 -17.44 9.14
N ILE A 370 -16.88 -17.22 10.35
CA ILE A 370 -16.73 -18.19 11.45
C ILE A 370 -17.45 -19.50 11.07
N GLY A 371 -16.68 -20.58 10.89
CA GLY A 371 -17.21 -21.91 10.53
C GLY A 371 -17.90 -21.94 9.17
N GLY A 372 -17.55 -21.04 8.25
CA GLY A 372 -18.16 -20.94 6.91
C GLY A 372 -19.57 -20.35 6.87
N ASP A 373 -20.09 -19.80 7.99
CA ASP A 373 -21.46 -19.27 8.05
C ASP A 373 -21.50 -17.75 8.27
N ALA A 374 -21.89 -17.03 7.22
CA ALA A 374 -22.13 -15.59 7.24
C ALA A 374 -23.14 -15.16 8.33
N LYS A 375 -24.16 -15.98 8.64
CA LYS A 375 -25.15 -15.69 9.68
C LYS A 375 -24.60 -15.81 11.10
N ARG A 376 -23.58 -16.64 11.32
CA ARG A 376 -22.87 -16.72 12.61
C ARG A 376 -21.95 -15.53 12.79
N PHE A 377 -21.19 -15.19 11.76
CA PHE A 377 -20.35 -13.98 11.75
C PHE A 377 -21.19 -12.72 12.04
N LEU A 378 -22.31 -12.56 11.33
CA LEU A 378 -23.31 -11.51 11.55
C LEU A 378 -23.80 -11.44 13.00
N ARG A 379 -24.16 -12.58 13.59
CA ARG A 379 -24.62 -12.64 14.98
C ARG A 379 -23.51 -12.29 15.98
N ALA A 380 -22.27 -12.65 15.69
CA ALA A 380 -21.13 -12.33 16.55
C ALA A 380 -20.78 -10.84 16.50
N LEU A 381 -20.77 -10.24 15.30
CA LEU A 381 -20.58 -8.79 15.11
C LEU A 381 -21.69 -7.98 15.79
N LYS A 382 -22.97 -8.34 15.58
CA LYS A 382 -24.10 -7.66 16.22
C LYS A 382 -24.09 -7.77 17.75
N LYS A 383 -23.52 -8.85 18.30
CA LYS A 383 -23.37 -9.07 19.75
C LYS A 383 -22.08 -8.47 20.33
N LYS A 384 -21.30 -7.70 19.55
CA LYS A 384 -20.01 -7.11 19.96
C LYS A 384 -19.03 -8.12 20.58
N ARG A 385 -19.04 -9.37 20.11
CA ARG A 385 -18.21 -10.46 20.66
C ARG A 385 -16.80 -10.56 20.07
N PHE A 386 -16.48 -9.76 19.05
CA PHE A 386 -15.17 -9.78 18.39
C PHE A 386 -14.15 -8.89 19.13
N LEU A 387 -12.93 -9.39 19.27
CA LEU A 387 -11.75 -8.57 19.57
C LEU A 387 -11.34 -7.82 18.29
N TRP A 388 -10.94 -6.55 18.39
CA TRP A 388 -10.68 -5.71 17.21
C TRP A 388 -9.54 -6.22 16.35
N ASP A 389 -8.49 -6.76 16.97
CA ASP A 389 -7.34 -7.33 16.27
C ASP A 389 -7.77 -8.48 15.34
N GLU A 390 -8.76 -9.29 15.75
CA GLU A 390 -9.30 -10.36 14.90
C GLU A 390 -10.10 -9.82 13.70
N LEU A 391 -10.86 -8.73 13.89
CA LEU A 391 -11.62 -8.11 12.80
C LEU A 391 -10.68 -7.42 11.80
N LYS A 392 -9.61 -6.77 12.28
CA LYS A 392 -8.59 -6.13 11.44
C LYS A 392 -7.97 -7.15 10.48
N VAL A 393 -7.51 -8.29 11.00
CA VAL A 393 -6.95 -9.39 10.18
C VAL A 393 -7.95 -9.88 9.13
N LYS A 394 -9.24 -9.97 9.47
CA LYS A 394 -10.29 -10.37 8.52
C LYS A 394 -10.53 -9.33 7.43
N ILE A 395 -10.49 -8.04 7.75
CA ILE A 395 -10.61 -6.96 6.76
C ILE A 395 -9.41 -6.99 5.81
N GLU A 396 -8.20 -7.16 6.33
CA GLU A 396 -6.98 -7.28 5.50
C GLU A 396 -7.03 -8.50 4.57
N LEU A 397 -7.50 -9.65 5.07
CA LEU A 397 -7.75 -10.82 4.24
C LEU A 397 -8.80 -10.53 3.17
N TRP A 398 -9.90 -9.87 3.54
CA TRP A 398 -10.95 -9.49 2.59
C TRP A 398 -10.41 -8.57 1.49
N ILE A 399 -9.60 -7.55 1.84
CA ILE A 399 -9.00 -6.62 0.86
C ILE A 399 -8.19 -7.39 -0.18
N ARG A 400 -7.33 -8.32 0.29
CA ARG A 400 -6.50 -9.15 -0.59
C ARG A 400 -7.36 -10.00 -1.53
N VAL A 401 -8.31 -10.74 -0.96
CA VAL A 401 -9.18 -11.65 -1.69
C VAL A 401 -10.05 -10.90 -2.69
N ALA A 402 -10.72 -9.83 -2.26
CA ALA A 402 -11.63 -9.05 -3.09
C ALA A 402 -10.91 -8.51 -4.32
N LYS A 403 -9.72 -7.94 -4.14
CA LYS A 403 -8.93 -7.46 -5.27
C LYS A 403 -8.52 -8.58 -6.23
N VAL A 404 -8.08 -9.75 -5.75
CA VAL A 404 -7.77 -10.89 -6.64
C VAL A 404 -9.03 -11.33 -7.40
N CYS A 405 -10.17 -11.47 -6.72
CA CYS A 405 -11.42 -11.89 -7.35
C CYS A 405 -11.90 -10.91 -8.43
N PHE A 406 -12.08 -9.63 -8.09
CA PHE A 406 -12.65 -8.63 -8.98
C PHE A 406 -11.67 -8.16 -10.07
N CYS A 407 -10.36 -8.11 -9.81
CA CYS A 407 -9.41 -7.67 -10.84
C CYS A 407 -8.90 -8.81 -11.73
N THR A 408 -9.05 -10.08 -11.33
CA THR A 408 -8.47 -11.20 -12.09
C THR A 408 -9.42 -12.37 -12.32
N PHE A 409 -9.93 -13.04 -11.27
CA PHE A 409 -10.66 -14.31 -11.48
C PHE A 409 -11.99 -14.10 -12.19
N PHE A 410 -12.74 -13.07 -11.82
CA PHE A 410 -14.02 -12.76 -12.45
C PHE A 410 -13.82 -12.31 -13.90
N ASP A 411 -12.83 -11.48 -14.17
CA ASP A 411 -12.47 -11.06 -15.52
C ASP A 411 -12.05 -12.24 -16.41
N LEU A 412 -11.22 -13.15 -15.88
CA LEU A 412 -10.81 -14.34 -16.63
C LEU A 412 -11.98 -15.29 -16.90
N GLU A 413 -12.92 -15.45 -15.96
CA GLU A 413 -14.12 -16.26 -16.23
C GLU A 413 -15.00 -15.61 -17.30
N LYS A 414 -15.21 -14.30 -17.22
CA LYS A 414 -15.96 -13.54 -18.22
C LYS A 414 -15.35 -13.69 -19.61
N GLN A 415 -14.03 -13.56 -19.73
CA GLN A 415 -13.34 -13.75 -21.01
C GLN A 415 -13.50 -15.18 -21.56
N ILE A 416 -13.52 -16.21 -20.71
CA ILE A 416 -13.69 -17.60 -21.18
C ILE A 416 -15.13 -17.81 -21.68
N SER A 417 -16.14 -17.36 -20.93
CA SER A 417 -17.53 -17.51 -21.34
C SER A 417 -17.84 -16.72 -22.62
N GLU A 418 -17.34 -15.49 -22.75
CA GLU A 418 -17.45 -14.67 -23.97
C GLU A 418 -16.77 -15.36 -25.15
N LYS A 419 -15.50 -15.76 -25.02
CA LYS A 419 -14.79 -16.43 -26.12
C LYS A 419 -15.50 -17.69 -26.61
N ILE A 420 -16.21 -18.43 -25.75
CA ILE A 420 -16.93 -19.65 -26.15
C ILE A 420 -18.32 -19.36 -26.68
N PHE A 421 -19.11 -18.50 -26.01
CA PHE A 421 -20.56 -18.37 -26.24
C PHE A 421 -20.99 -17.03 -26.87
N THR A 422 -20.11 -16.06 -27.08
CA THR A 422 -20.49 -14.77 -27.68
C THR A 422 -21.14 -14.97 -29.04
N GLY A 423 -22.34 -14.41 -29.19
CA GLY A 423 -23.19 -14.53 -30.38
C GLY A 423 -24.19 -15.69 -30.35
N PHE A 424 -24.23 -16.49 -29.27
CA PHE A 424 -25.20 -17.59 -29.12
C PHE A 424 -26.38 -17.18 -28.24
N GLY A 425 -27.60 -17.29 -28.76
CA GLY A 425 -28.85 -17.08 -28.02
C GLY A 425 -28.99 -15.68 -27.37
N ASN A 426 -30.00 -15.51 -26.51
CA ASN A 426 -30.24 -14.26 -25.78
C ASN A 426 -29.28 -14.08 -24.58
N GLY A 427 -27.95 -14.01 -24.83
CA GLY A 427 -26.95 -13.72 -23.79
C GLY A 427 -26.42 -14.94 -23.04
N ALA A 428 -26.17 -16.05 -23.74
CA ALA A 428 -25.68 -17.29 -23.14
C ALA A 428 -24.31 -17.15 -22.45
N ASP A 429 -23.43 -16.27 -22.96
CA ASP A 429 -22.13 -15.93 -22.37
C ASP A 429 -22.28 -15.27 -20.99
N GLU A 430 -23.18 -14.30 -20.87
CA GLU A 430 -23.49 -13.62 -19.61
C GLU A 430 -24.17 -14.56 -18.60
N GLU A 431 -25.11 -15.39 -19.06
CA GLU A 431 -25.77 -16.39 -18.21
C GLU A 431 -24.76 -17.39 -17.62
N CYS A 432 -23.80 -17.85 -18.42
CA CYS A 432 -22.74 -18.74 -17.97
C CYS A 432 -21.81 -18.07 -16.96
N PHE A 433 -21.41 -16.82 -17.22
CA PHE A 433 -20.55 -16.04 -16.33
C PHE A 433 -21.19 -15.82 -14.95
N LEU A 434 -22.42 -15.29 -14.93
CA LEU A 434 -23.10 -14.94 -13.68
C LEU A 434 -23.38 -16.16 -12.81
N GLU A 435 -23.76 -17.29 -13.40
CA GLU A 435 -24.01 -18.54 -12.65
C GLU A 435 -22.77 -19.03 -11.88
N ILE A 436 -21.56 -18.73 -12.37
CA ILE A 436 -20.30 -19.17 -11.77
C ILE A 436 -19.83 -18.19 -10.69
N VAL A 437 -19.94 -16.88 -10.96
CA VAL A 437 -19.31 -15.84 -10.14
C VAL A 437 -20.24 -15.23 -9.09
N LYS A 438 -21.56 -15.16 -9.34
CA LYS A 438 -22.53 -14.40 -8.54
C LYS A 438 -22.50 -14.73 -7.05
N ASP A 439 -22.44 -16.01 -6.69
CA ASP A 439 -22.42 -16.44 -5.28
C ASP A 439 -21.18 -15.91 -4.54
N SER A 440 -20.02 -15.93 -5.21
CA SER A 440 -18.75 -15.46 -4.63
C SER A 440 -18.70 -13.94 -4.54
N ALA A 441 -19.17 -13.24 -5.57
CA ALA A 441 -19.27 -11.77 -5.57
C ALA A 441 -20.22 -11.29 -4.45
N ASN A 442 -21.39 -11.91 -4.31
CA ASN A 442 -22.34 -11.60 -3.25
C ASN A 442 -21.76 -11.83 -1.86
N ASN A 443 -21.05 -12.93 -1.63
CA ASN A 443 -20.41 -13.17 -0.35
C ASN A 443 -19.41 -12.06 0.01
N LEU A 444 -18.52 -11.70 -0.92
CA LEU A 444 -17.58 -10.60 -0.72
C LEU A 444 -18.28 -9.28 -0.39
N LEU A 445 -19.36 -8.95 -1.08
CA LEU A 445 -20.14 -7.73 -0.82
C LEU A 445 -20.88 -7.79 0.52
N ILE A 446 -21.49 -8.93 0.86
CA ILE A 446 -22.13 -9.14 2.16
C ILE A 446 -21.10 -8.89 3.28
N PHE A 447 -19.87 -9.39 3.16
CA PHE A 447 -18.85 -9.08 4.18
C PHE A 447 -18.66 -7.57 4.36
N ALA A 448 -18.47 -6.83 3.28
CA ALA A 448 -18.30 -5.37 3.33
C ALA A 448 -19.54 -4.66 3.92
N GLU A 449 -20.75 -5.06 3.52
CA GLU A 449 -22.02 -4.56 4.05
C GLU A 449 -22.15 -4.82 5.55
N THR A 450 -21.71 -5.98 6.03
CA THR A 450 -21.80 -6.32 7.46
C THR A 450 -20.82 -5.54 8.32
N VAL A 451 -19.64 -5.22 7.76
CA VAL A 451 -18.68 -4.35 8.42
C VAL A 451 -19.20 -2.91 8.43
N SER A 452 -19.75 -2.40 7.33
CA SER A 452 -20.31 -1.04 7.26
C SER A 452 -21.53 -0.86 8.19
N SER A 453 -22.45 -1.82 8.21
CA SER A 453 -23.67 -1.75 9.02
C SER A 453 -23.45 -1.87 10.53
N SER A 454 -22.21 -2.06 10.97
CA SER A 454 -21.91 -2.19 12.38
C SER A 454 -21.68 -0.80 13.00
N ASN A 455 -22.46 -0.46 14.03
CA ASN A 455 -22.35 0.82 14.72
C ASN A 455 -21.11 0.79 15.64
N GLN A 456 -19.98 1.31 15.14
CA GLN A 456 -18.65 1.03 15.66
C GLN A 456 -17.89 2.31 16.10
N SER A 457 -16.94 2.14 17.04
CA SER A 457 -16.14 3.21 17.69
C SER A 457 -15.33 4.06 16.69
N SER A 458 -15.11 5.34 17.00
CA SER A 458 -14.27 6.27 16.23
C SER A 458 -12.83 5.76 16.04
N GLU A 459 -12.34 4.91 16.94
CA GLU A 459 -11.02 4.25 16.88
C GLU A 459 -10.83 3.33 15.65
N ARG A 460 -11.89 3.06 14.88
CA ARG A 460 -11.87 2.12 13.73
C ARG A 460 -11.78 2.79 12.37
N MET A 461 -11.60 4.11 12.36
CA MET A 461 -11.52 4.91 11.14
C MET A 461 -10.46 4.37 10.18
N GLU A 462 -9.28 3.95 10.65
CA GLU A 462 -8.20 3.40 9.78
C GLU A 462 -8.67 2.18 8.98
N THR A 463 -9.28 1.20 9.65
CA THR A 463 -9.73 -0.04 8.99
C THR A 463 -10.92 0.18 8.04
N ILE A 464 -11.84 1.07 8.40
CA ILE A 464 -12.99 1.41 7.56
C ILE A 464 -12.53 2.21 6.33
N LEU A 465 -11.55 3.10 6.48
CA LEU A 465 -10.92 3.77 5.35
C LEU A 465 -10.22 2.77 4.43
N GLY A 466 -9.48 1.79 4.96
CA GLY A 466 -8.90 0.72 4.14
C GLY A 466 -9.93 -0.08 3.32
N LEU A 467 -11.09 -0.36 3.91
CA LEU A 467 -12.22 -1.02 3.23
C LEU A 467 -12.83 -0.11 2.14
N TYR A 468 -13.07 1.16 2.48
CA TYR A 468 -13.61 2.18 1.57
C TYR A 468 -12.70 2.41 0.36
N ASP A 469 -11.41 2.63 0.60
CA ASP A 469 -10.38 2.87 -0.43
C ASP A 469 -10.30 1.69 -1.40
N THR A 470 -10.37 0.47 -0.84
CA THR A 470 -10.37 -0.75 -1.66
C THR A 470 -11.64 -0.85 -2.51
N LEU A 471 -12.82 -0.58 -1.95
CA LEU A 471 -14.07 -0.62 -2.72
C LEU A 471 -14.11 0.43 -3.82
N LEU A 472 -13.63 1.66 -3.56
CA LEU A 472 -13.49 2.69 -4.57
C LEU A 472 -12.55 2.25 -5.69
N PHE A 473 -11.40 1.67 -5.33
CA PHE A 473 -10.46 1.12 -6.30
C PHE A 473 -11.08 0.02 -7.16
N LEU A 474 -11.93 -0.83 -6.56
CA LEU A 474 -12.59 -1.94 -7.26
C LEU A 474 -13.79 -1.50 -8.09
N LEU A 475 -14.40 -0.35 -7.80
CA LEU A 475 -15.64 0.11 -8.43
C LEU A 475 -15.59 0.12 -9.97
N PRO A 476 -14.52 0.60 -10.64
CA PRO A 476 -14.43 0.54 -12.10
C PRO A 476 -14.43 -0.89 -12.65
N TYR A 477 -13.76 -1.82 -11.96
CA TYR A 477 -13.71 -3.23 -12.35
C TYR A 477 -15.07 -3.90 -12.14
N ILE A 478 -15.73 -3.63 -11.02
CA ILE A 478 -17.07 -4.13 -10.73
C ILE A 478 -18.07 -3.62 -11.79
N ASN A 479 -18.01 -2.32 -12.13
CA ASN A 479 -18.84 -1.75 -13.19
C ASN A 479 -18.59 -2.44 -14.55
N ALA A 480 -17.34 -2.64 -14.95
CA ALA A 480 -17.01 -3.31 -16.22
C ALA A 480 -17.43 -4.80 -16.26
N LEU A 481 -17.37 -5.49 -15.11
CA LEU A 481 -17.75 -6.90 -15.01
C LEU A 481 -19.27 -7.08 -15.06
N PHE A 482 -20.03 -6.22 -14.38
CA PHE A 482 -21.46 -6.42 -14.10
C PHE A 482 -22.37 -5.36 -14.76
N ASP A 483 -21.97 -4.79 -15.91
CA ASP A 483 -22.74 -3.78 -16.67
C ASP A 483 -24.05 -4.30 -17.31
N SER A 484 -24.44 -5.53 -17.01
CA SER A 484 -25.61 -6.19 -17.58
C SER A 484 -26.83 -6.04 -16.67
N LYS A 485 -28.04 -6.00 -17.27
CA LYS A 485 -29.31 -5.94 -16.54
C LYS A 485 -29.46 -7.06 -15.47
N PRO A 486 -29.09 -8.32 -15.72
CA PRO A 486 -29.17 -9.38 -14.71
C PRO A 486 -28.21 -9.22 -13.52
N ALA A 487 -27.22 -8.35 -13.62
CA ALA A 487 -26.22 -8.09 -12.59
C ALA A 487 -26.37 -6.72 -11.90
N GLU A 488 -27.41 -5.97 -12.26
CA GLU A 488 -27.69 -4.62 -11.75
C GLU A 488 -27.80 -4.57 -10.22
N ASP A 489 -28.33 -5.62 -9.59
CA ASP A 489 -28.43 -5.74 -8.13
C ASP A 489 -27.04 -5.69 -7.45
N ILE A 490 -26.00 -6.27 -8.07
CA ILE A 490 -24.63 -6.29 -7.55
C ILE A 490 -24.03 -4.88 -7.61
N LEU A 491 -24.26 -4.16 -8.72
CA LEU A 491 -23.81 -2.78 -8.89
C LEU A 491 -24.48 -1.84 -7.89
N ASN A 492 -25.80 -1.92 -7.77
CA ASN A 492 -26.59 -1.10 -6.87
C ASN A 492 -26.24 -1.39 -5.40
N GLY A 493 -26.06 -2.68 -5.05
CA GLY A 493 -25.57 -3.08 -3.73
C GLY A 493 -24.18 -2.53 -3.42
N THR A 494 -23.23 -2.60 -4.36
CA THR A 494 -21.88 -2.05 -4.19
C THR A 494 -21.92 -0.54 -3.95
N LYS A 495 -22.67 0.21 -4.77
CA LYS A 495 -22.84 1.65 -4.61
C LYS A 495 -23.47 2.01 -3.26
N ALA A 496 -24.48 1.26 -2.83
CA ALA A 496 -25.11 1.45 -1.53
C ALA A 496 -24.13 1.23 -0.36
N ILE A 497 -23.28 0.19 -0.43
CA ILE A 497 -22.23 -0.06 0.58
C ILE A 497 -21.22 1.09 0.61
N VAL A 498 -20.78 1.58 -0.55
CA VAL A 498 -19.87 2.74 -0.63
C VAL A 498 -20.52 3.95 0.05
N SER A 499 -21.74 4.33 -0.33
CA SER A 499 -22.45 5.47 0.29
C SER A 499 -22.66 5.29 1.79
N GLN A 500 -22.90 4.06 2.26
CA GLN A 500 -23.01 3.75 3.68
C GLN A 500 -21.69 3.99 4.41
N LEU A 501 -20.57 3.48 3.87
CA LEU A 501 -19.24 3.70 4.43
C LEU A 501 -18.86 5.19 4.48
N GLU A 502 -19.23 5.96 3.46
CA GLU A 502 -19.03 7.42 3.48
C GLU A 502 -19.77 8.08 4.63
N ASN A 503 -21.04 7.70 4.84
CA ASN A 503 -21.84 8.20 5.95
C ASN A 503 -21.24 7.79 7.30
N ASP A 504 -20.72 6.57 7.41
CA ASP A 504 -20.06 6.08 8.62
C ASP A 504 -18.75 6.85 8.89
N VAL A 505 -17.94 7.16 7.88
CA VAL A 505 -16.73 7.99 8.00
C VAL A 505 -17.08 9.39 8.48
N ARG A 506 -18.08 10.04 7.88
CA ARG A 506 -18.58 11.36 8.31
C ARG A 506 -19.07 11.32 9.76
N ARG A 507 -19.83 10.28 10.14
CA ARG A 507 -20.32 10.10 11.51
C ARG A 507 -19.17 9.88 12.50
N MET A 508 -18.19 9.03 12.16
CA MET A 508 -17.05 8.74 13.03
C MET A 508 -16.20 9.98 13.33
N LEU A 509 -16.01 10.87 12.34
CA LEU A 509 -15.33 12.14 12.56
C LEU A 509 -16.09 13.02 13.56
N LEU A 510 -17.41 13.16 13.38
CA LEU A 510 -18.26 13.94 14.29
C LEU A 510 -18.33 13.35 15.70
N ASP A 511 -18.40 12.02 15.81
CA ASP A 511 -18.39 11.32 17.09
C ASP A 511 -17.05 11.46 17.79
N PHE A 512 -15.94 11.44 17.04
CA PHE A 512 -14.61 11.72 17.56
C PHE A 512 -14.49 13.14 18.09
N GLU A 513 -14.91 14.14 17.32
CA GLU A 513 -14.94 15.54 17.77
C GLU A 513 -15.69 15.73 19.08
N LYS A 514 -16.89 15.14 19.19
CA LYS A 514 -17.69 15.18 20.42
C LYS A 514 -17.02 14.43 21.56
N ALA A 515 -16.37 13.30 21.29
CA ALA A 515 -15.66 12.52 22.30
C ALA A 515 -14.48 13.32 22.88
N VAL A 516 -13.69 14.00 22.04
CA VAL A 516 -12.59 14.87 22.50
C VAL A 516 -13.12 16.01 23.37
N PHE A 517 -14.26 16.60 23.01
CA PHE A 517 -14.88 17.66 23.82
C PHE A 517 -15.35 17.14 25.18
N HIS A 518 -16.06 16.01 25.21
CA HIS A 518 -16.68 15.45 26.40
C HIS A 518 -15.77 14.55 27.25
N GLU A 519 -14.48 14.40 26.92
CA GLU A 519 -13.60 13.51 27.68
C GLU A 519 -13.38 14.00 29.12
N LEU A 520 -14.01 13.29 30.07
CA LEU A 520 -14.01 13.59 31.50
C LEU A 520 -12.86 12.93 32.28
N SER A 521 -11.83 12.40 31.61
CA SER A 521 -10.72 11.71 32.27
C SER A 521 -10.11 12.58 33.38
N THR A 522 -9.98 12.03 34.58
CA THR A 522 -9.28 12.71 35.68
C THR A 522 -7.79 12.85 35.34
N ILE A 523 -7.18 13.95 35.73
CA ILE A 523 -5.77 14.23 35.47
C ILE A 523 -4.92 13.14 36.13
N PRO A 524 -4.12 12.36 35.36
CA PRO A 524 -3.34 11.27 35.91
C PRO A 524 -2.17 11.74 36.80
N ASP A 525 -1.66 12.96 36.55
CA ASP A 525 -0.42 13.43 37.16
C ASP A 525 -0.39 14.96 37.36
N ASN A 526 -0.08 15.42 38.58
CA ASN A 526 -0.06 16.84 38.97
C ASN A 526 1.26 17.55 38.62
N ARG A 527 2.05 16.97 37.69
CA ARG A 527 3.39 17.44 37.30
C ARG A 527 3.40 18.32 36.06
N GLY A 528 2.24 18.56 35.44
CA GLY A 528 2.13 19.36 34.22
C GLY A 528 2.59 18.66 32.93
N ALA A 529 2.67 17.33 32.91
CA ALA A 529 3.10 16.56 31.76
C ALA A 529 2.11 16.61 30.57
N ILE A 530 2.54 16.11 29.39
CA ILE A 530 1.65 15.97 28.22
C ILE A 530 0.54 14.97 28.54
N HIS A 531 -0.71 15.40 28.36
CA HIS A 531 -1.89 14.59 28.64
C HIS A 531 -2.02 13.46 27.60
N PRO A 532 -2.41 12.23 28.00
CA PRO A 532 -2.61 11.11 27.07
C PRO A 532 -3.59 11.44 25.93
N LEU A 533 -4.68 12.16 26.23
CA LEU A 533 -5.61 12.70 25.23
C LEU A 533 -4.93 13.47 24.11
N THR A 534 -3.98 14.36 24.44
CA THR A 534 -3.24 15.15 23.44
C THR A 534 -2.51 14.23 22.46
N LYS A 535 -1.85 13.18 22.97
CA LYS A 535 -1.17 12.18 22.13
C LYS A 535 -2.16 11.40 21.27
N HIS A 536 -3.29 10.98 21.85
CA HIS A 536 -4.33 10.24 21.13
C HIS A 536 -4.93 11.08 19.98
N VAL A 537 -5.28 12.34 20.24
CA VAL A 537 -5.83 13.25 19.23
C VAL A 537 -4.83 13.52 18.11
N MET A 538 -3.56 13.80 18.43
CA MET A 538 -2.56 14.04 17.40
C MET A 538 -2.30 12.80 16.54
N ASN A 539 -2.31 11.60 17.14
CA ASN A 539 -2.21 10.35 16.37
C ASN A 539 -3.42 10.16 15.44
N TYR A 540 -4.63 10.51 15.89
CA TYR A 540 -5.85 10.43 15.09
C TYR A 540 -5.85 11.45 13.94
N ILE A 541 -5.39 12.68 14.18
CA ILE A 541 -5.22 13.70 13.13
C ILE A 541 -4.22 13.20 12.08
N ASN A 542 -3.10 12.62 12.50
CA ASN A 542 -2.12 12.04 11.57
C ASN A 542 -2.71 10.91 10.73
N LEU A 543 -3.59 10.08 11.31
CA LEU A 543 -4.34 9.07 10.56
C LEU A 543 -5.25 9.71 9.49
N ILE A 544 -6.00 10.77 9.84
CA ILE A 544 -6.84 11.50 8.90
C ILE A 544 -6.01 12.09 7.74
N VAL A 545 -4.87 12.70 8.04
CA VAL A 545 -3.99 13.33 7.04
C VAL A 545 -3.44 12.29 6.05
N ARG A 546 -3.11 11.06 6.50
CA ARG A 546 -2.69 9.96 5.60
C ARG A 546 -3.73 9.64 4.52
N HIS A 547 -5.02 9.82 4.81
CA HIS A 547 -6.12 9.60 3.87
C HIS A 547 -6.72 10.91 3.34
N LYS A 548 -5.98 12.03 3.38
CA LYS A 548 -6.51 13.39 3.07
C LYS A 548 -7.16 13.51 1.70
N LYS A 549 -6.67 12.82 0.66
CA LYS A 549 -7.22 12.90 -0.70
C LYS A 549 -8.68 12.43 -0.71
N LEU A 550 -8.93 11.27 -0.11
CA LEU A 550 -10.24 10.64 -0.04
C LEU A 550 -11.18 11.42 0.89
N LEU A 551 -10.67 11.82 2.06
CA LEU A 551 -11.46 12.54 3.05
C LEU A 551 -11.82 13.96 2.61
N SER A 552 -11.00 14.59 1.77
CA SER A 552 -11.28 15.91 1.19
C SER A 552 -12.53 15.90 0.32
N ASP A 553 -12.76 14.81 -0.44
CA ASP A 553 -13.94 14.67 -1.30
C ASP A 553 -15.19 14.31 -0.47
N LEU A 554 -15.01 13.60 0.64
CA LEU A 554 -16.11 13.11 1.48
C LEU A 554 -16.67 14.14 2.45
N ILE A 555 -15.80 14.97 3.02
CA ILE A 555 -16.16 15.95 4.05
C ILE A 555 -16.50 17.25 3.34
N ILE A 556 -17.79 17.42 3.06
CA ILE A 556 -18.33 18.58 2.33
C ILE A 556 -19.08 19.55 3.24
N SER A 557 -19.29 19.19 4.51
CA SER A 557 -20.04 20.00 5.47
C SER A 557 -19.09 20.82 6.34
N MET A 558 -19.54 22.00 6.76
CA MET A 558 -18.88 22.75 7.82
C MET A 558 -18.90 21.99 9.15
N PRO A 559 -17.85 22.12 9.97
CA PRO A 559 -17.81 21.43 11.24
C PRO A 559 -18.78 22.07 12.25
N PRO A 560 -19.33 21.28 13.20
CA PRO A 560 -20.34 21.78 14.14
C PRO A 560 -19.72 22.76 15.13
N LEU A 561 -20.05 24.04 15.03
CA LEU A 561 -19.52 25.09 15.91
C LEU A 561 -20.19 25.15 17.30
N LYS A 562 -21.08 24.19 17.60
CA LYS A 562 -21.81 24.13 18.86
C LYS A 562 -21.63 22.76 19.52
N TYR A 563 -21.08 22.74 20.72
CA TYR A 563 -20.94 21.55 21.57
C TYR A 563 -21.65 21.78 22.91
N GLY A 564 -22.80 21.13 23.10
CA GLY A 564 -23.67 21.40 24.24
C GLY A 564 -24.16 22.85 24.26
N ASP A 565 -23.90 23.55 25.37
CA ASP A 565 -24.22 24.98 25.56
C ASP A 565 -23.09 25.93 25.11
N GLN A 566 -21.90 25.41 24.77
CA GLN A 566 -20.78 26.21 24.29
C GLN A 566 -20.82 26.38 22.77
N MET A 567 -20.71 27.64 22.34
CA MET A 567 -20.57 28.03 20.94
C MET A 567 -19.13 28.46 20.70
N ILE A 568 -18.45 27.81 19.75
CA ILE A 568 -17.09 28.16 19.33
C ILE A 568 -17.23 29.26 18.27
N PRO A 569 -16.72 30.48 18.53
CA PRO A 569 -16.82 31.57 17.56
C PRO A 569 -16.07 31.23 16.27
N ASP A 570 -16.63 31.59 15.11
CA ASP A 570 -16.02 31.41 13.78
C ASP A 570 -14.58 31.93 13.70
N GLY A 571 -14.29 33.04 14.41
CA GLY A 571 -12.95 33.63 14.49
C GLY A 571 -11.90 32.73 15.15
N GLU A 572 -12.31 31.68 15.87
CA GLU A 572 -11.39 30.69 16.42
C GLU A 572 -10.74 29.82 15.34
N LEU A 573 -11.44 29.58 14.21
CA LEU A 573 -10.99 28.77 13.08
C LEU A 573 -10.12 29.53 12.06
N GLY A 574 -10.05 30.87 12.16
CA GLY A 574 -9.30 31.72 11.24
C GLY A 574 -10.05 32.06 9.95
N ASP A 575 -9.30 32.38 8.87
CA ASP A 575 -9.92 32.74 7.59
C ASP A 575 -10.64 31.53 6.97
N LEU A 576 -11.96 31.61 6.94
CA LEU A 576 -12.85 30.58 6.41
C LEU A 576 -12.86 30.56 4.87
N LYS A 577 -12.36 31.62 4.19
CA LYS A 577 -12.42 31.70 2.73
C LYS A 577 -11.36 30.82 2.07
N GLY A 578 -11.81 29.89 1.23
CA GLY A 578 -10.95 29.08 0.36
C GLY A 578 -10.31 27.85 1.03
N ARG A 579 -10.58 27.61 2.33
CA ARG A 579 -10.12 26.39 3.00
C ARG A 579 -11.06 25.22 2.71
N ASN A 580 -10.48 24.03 2.59
CA ASN A 580 -11.25 22.80 2.52
C ASN A 580 -11.95 22.54 3.86
N HIS A 581 -13.18 22.02 3.83
CA HIS A 581 -13.94 21.66 5.03
C HIS A 581 -13.19 20.69 5.92
N LEU A 582 -12.47 19.71 5.36
CA LEU A 582 -11.63 18.81 6.15
C LEU A 582 -10.58 19.58 6.98
N SER A 583 -9.92 20.60 6.41
CA SER A 583 -8.99 21.45 7.15
C SER A 583 -9.67 22.17 8.32
N LEU A 584 -10.91 22.65 8.11
CA LEU A 584 -11.70 23.29 9.17
C LEU A 584 -12.08 22.30 10.29
N HIS A 585 -12.44 21.07 9.94
CA HIS A 585 -12.66 20.00 10.91
C HIS A 585 -11.40 19.69 11.74
N LEU A 586 -10.22 19.60 11.10
CA LEU A 586 -8.96 19.37 11.82
C LEU A 586 -8.63 20.51 12.79
N ILE A 587 -8.82 21.76 12.37
CA ILE A 587 -8.64 22.92 13.23
C ILE A 587 -9.63 22.87 14.39
N LEU A 588 -10.89 22.52 14.14
CA LEU A 588 -11.90 22.40 15.20
C LEU A 588 -11.50 21.35 16.24
N ILE A 589 -11.02 20.18 15.81
CA ILE A 589 -10.53 19.14 16.73
C ILE A 589 -9.43 19.70 17.64
N ILE A 590 -8.48 20.48 17.09
CA ILE A 590 -7.41 21.12 17.86
C ILE A 590 -7.94 22.21 18.81
N VAL A 591 -8.93 23.01 18.38
CA VAL A 591 -9.60 24.01 19.24
C VAL A 591 -10.32 23.33 20.40
N VAL A 592 -11.11 22.30 20.10
CA VAL A 592 -11.87 21.50 21.08
C VAL A 592 -10.92 20.84 22.08
N LEU A 593 -9.80 20.28 21.61
CA LEU A 593 -8.75 19.73 22.48
C LEU A 593 -8.18 20.81 23.41
N GLN A 594 -7.85 22.00 22.90
CA GLN A 594 -7.34 23.10 23.74
C GLN A 594 -8.35 23.55 24.80
N LEU A 595 -9.65 23.61 24.46
CA LEU A 595 -10.71 23.94 25.42
C LEU A 595 -10.83 22.87 26.52
N ASN A 596 -10.80 21.59 26.14
CA ASN A 596 -10.82 20.48 27.09
C ASN A 596 -9.59 20.50 28.01
N LEU A 597 -8.39 20.71 27.45
CA LEU A 597 -7.15 20.84 28.21
C LEU A 597 -7.18 22.05 29.15
N LYS A 598 -7.77 23.17 28.74
CA LYS A 598 -7.94 24.35 29.61
C LYS A 598 -8.82 24.03 30.80
N GLY A 599 -9.97 23.38 30.58
CA GLY A 599 -10.84 22.93 31.68
C GLY A 599 -10.15 21.96 32.63
N LYS A 600 -9.31 21.05 32.10
CA LYS A 600 -8.46 20.17 32.92
C LYS A 600 -7.41 20.97 33.69
N SER A 601 -6.74 21.94 33.06
CA SER A 601 -5.71 22.74 33.72
C SER A 601 -6.20 23.42 35.01
N GLU A 602 -7.47 23.81 35.06
CA GLU A 602 -8.09 24.47 36.22
C GLU A 602 -8.21 23.55 37.45
N GLN A 603 -8.19 22.22 37.25
CA GLN A 603 -8.26 21.24 38.34
C GLN A 603 -6.92 21.05 39.06
N HIS A 604 -5.79 21.56 38.54
CA HIS A 604 -4.52 21.49 39.25
C HIS A 604 -4.47 22.43 40.46
N ASN A 605 -3.77 21.99 41.51
CA ASN A 605 -3.70 22.67 42.80
C ASN A 605 -2.98 24.03 42.75
N HIS A 606 -1.88 24.15 41.99
CA HIS A 606 -1.07 25.37 41.94
C HIS A 606 -1.25 26.09 40.61
N VAL A 607 -1.40 27.42 40.64
CA VAL A 607 -1.57 28.24 39.42
C VAL A 607 -0.42 28.07 38.41
N PRO A 608 0.87 28.06 38.81
CA PRO A 608 1.95 27.89 37.85
C PRO A 608 1.88 26.57 37.07
N VAL A 609 1.55 25.44 37.72
CA VAL A 609 1.48 24.15 37.01
C VAL A 609 0.31 24.10 36.00
N ARG A 610 -0.75 24.91 36.18
CA ARG A 610 -1.82 25.05 35.18
C ARG A 610 -1.27 25.61 33.87
N HIS A 611 -0.47 26.66 33.98
CA HIS A 611 0.16 27.31 32.84
C HIS A 611 1.24 26.41 32.22
N LEU A 612 2.02 25.71 33.04
CA LEU A 612 3.00 24.74 32.57
C LEU A 612 2.36 23.58 31.80
N PHE A 613 1.25 23.05 32.33
CA PHE A 613 0.47 22.00 31.67
C PHE A 613 -0.04 22.45 30.29
N MET A 614 -0.61 23.65 30.20
CA MET A 614 -1.05 24.21 28.92
C MET A 614 0.14 24.44 27.97
N MET A 615 1.25 24.97 28.46
CA MET A 615 2.46 25.20 27.69
C MET A 615 2.97 23.89 27.05
N ASN A 616 3.15 22.83 27.83
CA ASN A 616 3.63 21.54 27.35
C ASN A 616 2.69 20.88 26.33
N ASN A 617 1.38 20.92 26.59
CA ASN A 617 0.42 20.26 25.70
C ASN A 617 0.24 21.01 24.38
N VAL A 618 0.18 22.35 24.42
CA VAL A 618 0.05 23.14 23.18
C VAL A 618 1.35 23.11 22.38
N HIS A 619 2.52 23.15 23.04
CA HIS A 619 3.81 22.97 22.37
C HIS A 619 3.93 21.62 21.68
N TYR A 620 3.52 20.54 22.35
CA TYR A 620 3.49 19.20 21.72
C TYR A 620 2.57 19.15 20.48
N ILE A 621 1.45 19.87 20.49
CA ILE A 621 0.58 19.99 19.30
C ILE A 621 1.33 20.71 18.17
N VAL A 622 2.03 21.82 18.47
CA VAL A 622 2.83 22.57 17.49
C VAL A 622 3.92 21.68 16.88
N GLU A 623 4.72 21.02 17.71
CA GLU A 623 5.78 20.10 17.30
C GLU A 623 5.24 19.02 16.35
N LYS A 624 4.11 18.40 16.72
CA LYS A 624 3.47 17.35 15.89
C LYS A 624 2.92 17.87 14.56
N ILE A 625 2.50 19.13 14.49
CA ILE A 625 2.09 19.76 13.24
C ILE A 625 3.31 20.08 12.37
N GLU A 626 4.41 20.53 12.98
CA GLU A 626 5.65 20.85 12.27
C GLU A 626 6.38 19.61 11.72
N GLU A 627 6.25 18.45 12.38
CA GLU A 627 6.75 17.17 11.88
C GLU A 627 6.12 16.73 10.54
N SER A 628 4.90 17.19 10.23
CA SER A 628 4.14 16.79 9.04
C SER A 628 3.83 17.98 8.15
N GLN A 629 4.58 18.13 7.05
CA GLN A 629 4.35 19.20 6.08
C GLN A 629 2.90 19.22 5.57
N GLU A 630 2.31 18.04 5.36
CA GLU A 630 0.92 17.94 4.88
C GLU A 630 -0.09 18.48 5.89
N LEU A 631 0.12 18.21 7.19
CA LEU A 631 -0.72 18.74 8.25
C LEU A 631 -0.51 20.25 8.40
N ARG A 632 0.74 20.71 8.37
CA ARG A 632 1.07 22.14 8.41
C ARG A 632 0.37 22.93 7.30
N ASP A 633 0.38 22.42 6.07
CA ASP A 633 -0.30 23.06 4.93
C ASP A 633 -1.82 23.13 5.14
N MET A 634 -2.43 22.09 5.72
CA MET A 634 -3.87 22.06 5.99
C MET A 634 -4.30 22.98 7.13
N ILE A 635 -3.48 23.11 8.18
CA ILE A 635 -3.73 24.01 9.31
C ILE A 635 -3.48 25.47 8.92
N GLY A 636 -2.42 25.72 8.16
CA GLY A 636 -2.02 27.02 7.62
C GLY A 636 -1.36 27.96 8.64
N ASP A 637 -0.55 28.88 8.12
CA ASP A 637 0.36 29.72 8.92
C ASP A 637 -0.36 30.59 9.96
N TYR A 638 -1.52 31.14 9.62
CA TYR A 638 -2.31 31.96 10.56
C TYR A 638 -2.65 31.23 11.86
N TYR A 639 -3.07 29.96 11.76
CA TYR A 639 -3.43 29.19 12.95
C TYR A 639 -2.18 28.69 13.68
N MET A 640 -1.10 28.39 12.96
CA MET A 640 0.21 28.09 13.56
C MET A 640 0.75 29.26 14.39
N GLU A 641 0.66 30.50 13.88
CA GLU A 641 1.02 31.70 14.64
C GLU A 641 0.18 31.85 15.91
N LYS A 642 -1.12 31.52 15.84
CA LYS A 642 -2.01 31.54 17.00
C LYS A 642 -1.61 30.50 18.05
N LEU A 643 -1.29 29.27 17.65
CA LEU A 643 -0.80 28.24 18.58
C LEU A 643 0.51 28.66 19.24
N ASN A 644 1.47 29.16 18.46
CA ASN A 644 2.74 29.67 18.98
C ASN A 644 2.54 30.85 19.95
N ARG A 645 1.58 31.74 19.66
CA ARG A 645 1.18 32.82 20.59
C ARG A 645 0.62 32.27 21.90
N ASN A 646 -0.20 31.21 21.84
CA ASN A 646 -0.75 30.55 23.01
C ASN A 646 0.35 29.90 23.88
N VAL A 647 1.36 29.27 23.28
CA VAL A 647 2.53 28.72 24.00
C VAL A 647 3.28 29.83 24.73
N LYS A 648 3.63 30.91 24.02
CA LYS A 648 4.33 32.08 24.60
C LYS A 648 3.51 32.75 25.71
N GLN A 649 2.20 32.84 25.56
CA GLN A 649 1.31 33.39 26.58
C GLN A 649 1.22 32.50 27.83
N ALA A 650 1.19 31.17 27.65
CA ALA A 650 1.22 30.22 28.75
C ALA A 650 2.55 30.30 29.52
N MET A 651 3.68 30.36 28.78
CA MET A 651 5.00 30.57 29.34
C MET A 651 5.11 31.88 30.13
N THR A 652 4.61 32.99 29.57
CA THR A 652 4.58 34.29 30.26
C THR A 652 3.71 34.24 31.52
N SER A 653 2.53 33.61 31.45
CA SER A 653 1.64 33.45 32.62
C SER A 653 2.27 32.58 33.72
N TYR A 654 2.98 31.51 33.35
CA TYR A 654 3.76 30.71 34.29
C TYR A 654 4.84 31.57 34.98
N GLN A 655 5.58 32.36 34.20
CA GLN A 655 6.61 33.24 34.73
C GLN A 655 6.02 34.27 35.67
N VAL A 656 4.96 34.98 35.28
CA VAL A 656 4.30 36.00 36.11
C VAL A 656 3.81 35.37 37.42
N SER A 657 3.08 34.24 37.35
CA SER A 657 2.56 33.56 38.55
C SER A 657 3.64 33.04 39.51
N THR A 658 4.86 32.83 39.03
CA THR A 658 6.02 32.37 39.82
C THR A 658 6.89 33.55 40.29
N CYS A 659 7.27 34.44 39.37
CA CYS A 659 8.21 35.54 39.58
C CYS A 659 7.58 36.69 40.35
N ASP A 660 6.28 36.99 40.17
CA ASP A 660 5.63 38.08 40.91
C ASP A 660 5.69 37.85 42.42
N LYS A 661 5.63 36.59 42.87
CA LYS A 661 5.82 36.24 44.28
C LYS A 661 7.21 36.60 44.77
N PHE A 662 8.26 36.38 43.96
CA PHE A 662 9.62 36.80 44.28
C PHE A 662 9.81 38.32 44.23
N LEU A 663 9.27 38.97 43.21
CA LEU A 663 9.36 40.42 43.03
C LEU A 663 8.62 41.16 44.16
N SER A 664 7.48 40.64 44.63
CA SER A 664 6.76 41.20 45.78
C SER A 664 7.59 41.22 47.08
N CYS A 665 8.58 40.34 47.22
CA CYS A 665 9.51 40.36 48.35
C CYS A 665 10.56 41.48 48.25
N SER A 666 10.79 41.98 47.03
CA SER A 666 11.87 42.91 46.67
C SER A 666 11.41 44.38 46.56
N LEU A 667 10.11 44.67 46.52
CA LEU A 667 9.56 46.03 46.37
C LEU A 667 9.64 46.87 47.67
N ASP A 668 9.92 48.17 47.57
CA ASP A 668 10.19 49.09 48.71
C ASP A 668 9.03 49.35 49.71
N GLU A 669 7.80 48.94 49.40
CA GLU A 669 6.61 49.35 50.15
C GLU A 669 6.62 48.92 51.63
N GLY A 670 6.74 49.90 52.53
CA GLY A 670 6.70 49.71 53.99
C GLY A 670 8.02 49.37 54.68
N LEU A 671 9.16 49.45 53.97
CA LEU A 671 10.50 49.31 54.59
C LEU A 671 10.88 50.52 55.44
N TYR A 672 10.48 51.70 55.00
CA TYR A 672 10.81 52.98 55.62
C TYR A 672 9.67 53.42 56.57
N VAL A 673 10.00 53.58 57.84
CA VAL A 673 9.12 54.28 58.79
C VAL A 673 9.49 55.75 58.74
N THR A 674 8.58 56.60 58.26
CA THR A 674 8.76 58.05 58.19
C THR A 674 8.58 58.66 59.59
N GLY A 675 9.68 59.06 60.21
CA GLY A 675 9.69 59.97 61.37
C GLY A 675 10.19 61.37 60.96
N CYS A 676 9.76 62.40 61.69
CA CYS A 676 9.86 63.83 61.32
C CYS A 676 11.28 64.35 60.95
N PHE A 677 12.36 63.61 61.21
CA PHE A 677 13.74 64.02 60.85
C PHE A 677 14.65 62.88 60.33
N SER A 678 14.12 61.69 60.06
CA SER A 678 14.88 60.57 59.47
C SER A 678 13.97 59.43 59.02
N SER A 679 14.22 58.87 57.84
CA SER A 679 13.66 57.58 57.44
C SER A 679 14.48 56.48 58.12
N HIS A 680 13.85 55.71 59.00
CA HIS A 680 14.50 54.56 59.64
C HIS A 680 13.92 53.26 59.10
N LEU A 681 14.82 52.38 58.64
CA LEU A 681 14.44 51.10 58.07
C LEU A 681 14.03 50.12 59.18
N SER A 682 12.86 49.50 59.04
CA SER A 682 12.37 48.54 60.05
C SER A 682 13.13 47.22 59.96
N LYS A 683 14.04 46.99 60.92
CA LYS A 683 14.79 45.72 61.08
C LYS A 683 13.88 44.48 61.19
N ARG A 684 12.64 44.66 61.65
CA ARG A 684 11.62 43.60 61.74
C ARG A 684 11.00 43.32 60.37
N ALA A 685 10.75 44.36 59.56
CA ALA A 685 10.24 44.23 58.19
C ALA A 685 11.27 43.55 57.28
N LEU A 686 12.54 43.97 57.32
CA LEU A 686 13.62 43.36 56.52
C LEU A 686 13.82 41.87 56.82
N ARG A 687 13.87 41.49 58.11
CA ARG A 687 13.95 40.07 58.53
C ARG A 687 12.74 39.26 58.09
N LYS A 688 11.53 39.85 58.11
CA LYS A 688 10.31 39.18 57.66
C LYS A 688 10.36 38.93 56.14
N ARG A 689 10.87 39.88 55.36
CA ARG A 689 11.03 39.74 53.89
C ARG A 689 12.08 38.71 53.50
N LEU A 690 13.27 38.73 54.12
CA LEU A 690 14.31 37.71 53.89
C LEU A 690 13.81 36.30 54.21
N LYS A 691 13.02 36.13 55.29
CA LYS A 691 12.37 34.85 55.60
C LYS A 691 11.33 34.46 54.56
N ALA A 692 10.51 35.40 54.10
CA ALA A 692 9.51 35.16 53.05
C ALA A 692 10.17 34.73 51.73
N PHE A 693 11.25 35.43 51.32
CA PHE A 693 12.03 35.10 50.14
C PHE A 693 12.63 33.68 50.23
N ASN A 694 13.33 33.35 51.33
CA ASN A 694 13.93 32.03 51.49
C ASN A 694 12.87 30.92 51.51
N SER A 695 11.71 31.16 52.13
CA SER A 695 10.61 30.20 52.15
C SER A 695 10.04 29.97 50.75
N LEU A 696 9.86 31.03 49.94
CA LEU A 696 9.40 30.93 48.56
C LEU A 696 10.43 30.24 47.66
N PHE A 697 11.72 30.51 47.89
CA PHE A 697 12.83 29.87 47.19
C PHE A 697 12.86 28.36 47.46
N GLU A 698 12.78 27.95 48.73
CA GLU A 698 12.72 26.54 49.15
C GLU A 698 11.44 25.85 48.60
N GLU A 699 10.28 26.54 48.62
CA GLU A 699 9.01 26.04 48.07
C GLU A 699 9.12 25.77 46.56
N ILE A 700 9.66 26.72 45.80
CA ILE A 700 9.82 26.59 44.34
C ILE A 700 10.85 25.52 43.99
N GLN A 701 11.96 25.44 44.74
CA GLN A 701 12.95 24.39 44.56
C GLN A 701 12.34 22.99 44.74
N ILE A 702 11.45 22.79 45.73
CA ILE A 702 10.80 21.49 45.98
C ILE A 702 9.68 21.22 44.96
N LEU A 703 8.84 22.20 44.66
CA LEU A 703 7.69 22.00 43.77
C LEU A 703 8.11 21.88 42.30
N HIS A 704 8.95 22.80 41.82
CA HIS A 704 9.27 22.90 40.40
C HIS A 704 10.32 21.86 39.97
N SER A 705 11.11 21.31 40.91
CA SER A 705 11.97 20.14 40.62
C SER A 705 11.17 18.87 40.35
N ASN A 706 9.91 18.80 40.80
CA ASN A 706 9.02 17.65 40.57
C ASN A 706 8.17 17.77 39.30
N TRP A 707 8.08 18.96 38.71
CA TRP A 707 7.33 19.22 37.48
C TRP A 707 8.14 18.86 36.24
N ILE A 708 7.44 18.68 35.12
CA ILE A 708 8.02 18.14 33.89
C ILE A 708 7.83 19.14 32.76
N VAL A 709 8.89 19.38 31.98
CA VAL A 709 8.86 19.97 30.65
C VAL A 709 9.60 18.99 29.75
N HIS A 710 8.93 18.48 28.73
CA HIS A 710 9.49 17.40 27.91
C HIS A 710 10.46 17.89 26.83
N ASP A 711 10.15 19.04 26.24
CA ASP A 711 10.95 19.65 25.19
C ASP A 711 12.12 20.44 25.79
N LEU A 712 13.34 20.15 25.33
CA LEU A 712 14.56 20.75 25.85
C LEU A 712 14.75 22.19 25.38
N GLU A 713 14.32 22.53 24.17
CA GLU A 713 14.45 23.89 23.62
C GLU A 713 13.50 24.84 24.36
N LEU A 714 12.24 24.41 24.57
CA LEU A 714 11.26 25.12 25.35
C LEU A 714 11.68 25.28 26.82
N LEU A 715 12.29 24.24 27.39
CA LEU A 715 12.84 24.27 28.74
C LEU A 715 13.96 25.30 28.86
N ASP A 716 14.89 25.33 27.90
CA ASP A 716 15.99 26.28 27.89
C ASP A 716 15.49 27.72 27.68
N GLU A 717 14.52 27.94 26.78
CA GLU A 717 13.86 29.24 26.61
C GLU A 717 13.20 29.71 27.91
N LEU A 718 12.53 28.80 28.63
CA LEU A 718 11.90 29.08 29.91
C LEU A 718 12.91 29.45 31.00
N ARG A 719 14.02 28.70 31.09
CA ARG A 719 15.09 28.97 32.05
C ARG A 719 15.76 30.31 31.78
N VAL A 720 16.12 30.60 30.53
CA VAL A 720 16.73 31.88 30.13
C VAL A 720 15.78 33.03 30.49
N SER A 721 14.52 32.93 30.09
CA SER A 721 13.55 34.00 30.34
C SER A 721 13.22 34.20 31.83
N MET A 722 13.27 33.16 32.65
CA MET A 722 13.19 33.28 34.11
C MET A 722 14.45 33.92 34.72
N ALA A 723 15.62 33.51 34.25
CA ALA A 723 16.91 34.04 34.69
C ALA A 723 16.99 35.56 34.45
N ASP A 724 16.59 36.00 33.26
CA ASP A 724 16.57 37.42 32.86
C ASP A 724 15.69 38.30 33.75
N LYS A 725 14.63 37.74 34.35
CA LYS A 725 13.74 38.49 35.25
C LYS A 725 14.17 38.43 36.71
N LEU A 726 14.56 37.25 37.20
CA LEU A 726 14.81 37.02 38.62
C LEU A 726 16.21 37.43 39.06
N ILE A 727 17.23 37.22 38.23
CA ILE A 727 18.62 37.50 38.60
C ILE A 727 18.85 39.00 38.79
N PRO A 728 18.43 39.90 37.87
CA PRO A 728 18.65 41.34 38.06
C PRO A 728 17.93 41.88 39.30
N ALA A 729 16.67 41.50 39.49
CA ALA A 729 15.88 41.91 40.66
C ALA A 729 16.50 41.43 41.98
N TYR A 730 17.04 40.21 42.01
CA TYR A 730 17.73 39.70 43.19
C TYR A 730 19.09 40.38 43.44
N LYS A 731 19.84 40.69 42.37
CA LYS A 731 21.09 41.46 42.47
C LYS A 731 20.84 42.85 43.06
N GLU A 732 19.81 43.56 42.58
CA GLU A 732 19.40 44.87 43.09
C GLU A 732 19.00 44.80 44.57
N PHE A 733 18.13 43.86 44.94
CA PHE A 733 17.73 43.63 46.33
C PHE A 733 18.91 43.31 47.26
N ARG A 734 19.90 42.55 46.78
CA ARG A 734 21.13 42.27 47.54
C ARG A 734 22.01 43.50 47.70
N ILE A 735 22.19 44.30 46.66
CA ILE A 735 22.96 45.55 46.72
C ILE A 735 22.36 46.49 47.76
N GLU A 736 21.03 46.64 47.75
CA GLU A 736 20.31 47.46 48.73
C GLU A 736 20.56 46.97 50.17
N ILE A 737 20.46 45.66 50.41
CA ILE A 737 20.75 45.06 51.73
C ILE A 737 22.20 45.30 52.17
N GLU A 738 23.17 45.14 51.27
CA GLU A 738 24.60 45.27 51.60
C GLU A 738 24.98 46.73 51.86
N GLN A 739 24.45 47.68 51.09
CA GLN A 739 24.61 49.12 51.34
C GLN A 739 24.10 49.52 52.73
N HIS A 740 22.95 48.98 53.15
CA HIS A 740 22.41 49.23 54.49
C HIS A 740 23.19 48.55 55.62
N ARG A 741 23.87 47.43 55.33
CA ARG A 741 24.73 46.71 56.29
C ARG A 741 25.99 47.50 56.62
N GLU A 742 26.58 48.18 55.64
CA GLU A 742 27.73 49.07 55.80
C GLU A 742 27.40 50.30 56.68
N ILE A 743 26.20 50.89 56.52
CA ILE A 743 25.76 52.07 57.26
C ILE A 743 25.47 51.76 58.74
N HIS A 744 25.02 50.54 59.06
CA HIS A 744 24.59 50.15 60.43
C HIS A 744 25.33 48.90 60.97
N LYS A 745 26.67 48.89 60.87
CA LYS A 745 27.57 47.77 61.25
C LYS A 745 27.28 47.06 62.58
N LYS A 746 26.90 47.78 63.65
CA LYS A 746 26.59 47.19 64.97
C LYS A 746 25.17 46.58 65.07
N SER A 747 24.23 46.98 64.21
CA SER A 747 22.84 46.50 64.29
C SER A 747 22.58 45.31 63.36
N PHE A 748 23.30 45.14 62.26
CA PHE A 748 22.97 44.14 61.21
C PHE A 748 23.90 42.90 61.15
N GLN A 749 24.77 42.69 62.15
CA GLN A 749 25.69 41.54 62.21
C GLN A 749 25.02 40.14 62.15
N ASN A 750 23.76 40.01 62.57
CA ASN A 750 23.06 38.71 62.68
C ASN A 750 22.03 38.43 61.57
N ILE A 751 22.03 39.18 60.46
CA ILE A 751 21.16 38.90 59.31
C ILE A 751 22.02 38.18 58.26
N ASN A 752 21.84 36.85 58.16
CA ASN A 752 22.51 36.03 57.16
C ASN A 752 21.63 35.92 55.89
N LEU A 753 22.19 36.35 54.76
CA LEU A 753 21.72 35.96 53.44
C LEU A 753 22.05 34.48 53.25
N LYS A 754 21.01 33.66 53.07
CA LYS A 754 21.11 32.19 53.06
C LYS A 754 21.56 31.65 51.69
N HIS A 755 21.32 32.41 50.63
CA HIS A 755 21.59 32.04 49.23
C HIS A 755 22.42 33.13 48.56
N SER A 756 23.36 32.73 47.72
CA SER A 756 24.16 33.59 46.84
C SER A 756 23.43 33.86 45.51
N VAL A 757 23.96 34.77 44.69
CA VAL A 757 23.40 35.00 43.34
C VAL A 757 23.64 33.77 42.48
N GLU A 758 24.79 33.14 42.67
CA GLU A 758 25.24 31.92 42.04
C GLU A 758 24.33 30.72 42.40
N ASP A 759 23.77 30.69 43.61
CA ASP A 759 22.80 29.66 44.03
C ASP A 759 21.45 29.81 43.30
N LEU A 760 21.00 31.04 43.07
CA LEU A 760 19.78 31.33 42.30
C LEU A 760 20.00 31.02 40.81
N GLU A 761 21.15 31.41 40.25
CA GLU A 761 21.56 31.07 38.90
C GLU A 761 21.67 29.55 38.70
N ALA A 762 22.25 28.83 39.65
CA ALA A 762 22.33 27.37 39.63
C ALA A 762 20.95 26.70 39.78
N LEU A 763 20.04 27.27 40.59
CA LEU A 763 18.68 26.77 40.71
C LEU A 763 17.96 26.83 39.35
N ILE A 764 17.97 27.99 38.69
CA ILE A 764 17.29 28.21 37.42
C ILE A 764 17.92 27.37 36.30
N SER A 765 19.24 27.38 36.23
CA SER A 765 19.96 26.75 35.10
C SER A 765 20.09 25.23 35.23
N LYS A 766 20.18 24.68 36.45
CA LYS A 766 20.50 23.26 36.68
C LYS A 766 19.44 22.46 37.43
N ASN A 767 18.66 23.07 38.33
CA ASN A 767 17.79 22.33 39.26
C ASN A 767 16.29 22.49 39.00
N LEU A 768 15.87 23.50 38.24
CA LEU A 768 14.48 23.61 37.79
C LEU A 768 14.18 22.50 36.78
N PHE A 769 13.16 21.68 37.09
CA PHE A 769 12.74 20.52 36.28
C PHE A 769 13.78 19.39 36.17
N SER A 770 14.75 19.30 37.10
CA SER A 770 15.94 18.44 36.97
C SER A 770 15.77 16.97 37.41
N ASN A 771 14.62 16.55 37.96
CA ASN A 771 14.41 15.14 38.34
C ASN A 771 14.18 14.19 37.14
N TYR A 772 14.45 14.64 35.92
CA TYR A 772 14.40 13.83 34.71
C TYR A 772 15.65 12.95 34.59
N LYS A 773 15.66 11.81 35.30
CA LYS A 773 16.40 10.63 34.79
C LYS A 773 15.59 10.08 33.63
N ILE A 774 16.08 10.30 32.42
CA ILE A 774 15.66 9.57 31.22
C ILE A 774 15.89 8.09 31.52
N ILE A 775 14.83 7.35 31.79
CA ILE A 775 14.87 5.88 31.67
C ILE A 775 14.70 5.64 30.18
N VAL A 776 15.83 5.38 29.52
CA VAL A 776 15.92 4.95 28.11
C VAL A 776 15.20 3.63 27.92
#